data_AF-A0A2T1CJF5-F1
#
_entry.id   AF-A0A2T1CJF5-F1
#
_cell.length_a   1.000
_cell.length_b   1.000
_cell.length_c   1.000
_cell.angle_alpha   90.00
_cell.angle_beta   90.00
_cell.angle_gamma   90.00
#
_symmetry.space_group_name_H-M   'P 1'
#
loop_
_entity.id
_entity.type
_entity.pdbx_description
1 polymer ?
#
loop_
_entity_poly.entity_id
_entity_poly.type
_entity_poly.pdbx_seq_one_letter_code
_entity_poly.pdbx_strand_id
1 'polypeptide(L)'
;MLVKFFARGVGSGSGPVQYITRLDSPNTGQLREPAPEIIRGNPELTQQLIDGLDFQYKYNSGVLSFATSDAPTEPEQQAIIDSFEEYAFAGINPDSYNTLWVRHTHTGSDALRAGFANRVELHFVTPKVELDTGKSLNIAPPGWHGYFKPWQTYWNIKEDWARPDDLTRQRIYQPGYQALIDAEKQRAGISASPDPKKQLTEYITKRIEFGLVTNQNDIVKAFAEIGLEISRQGKNYITVVDPETNNKYRLKGGIYEADWGLGGQSEKEDHRPEQTPGGDSRTRTPGIETTTESTKERDLNQLQARIIELAISRASYHHSRYGVEQPNLQKILEPTMDLDVSHSYEPLSGYLGRELGSDWILHNADYPEANPTRPDQSRNQTTRRDFEPATEPNPGDKDRRNQQRNIHHPSPRPTTDPRLDVPGSTLPKNGVTNERTRESTEVILSTASQGIQRTNIESVQQVRTGHEAIRRAEQTASDVCQRLERTSQELDQLHFSIHRDLERGRRALERSRQAELDSFKTEINLVDYAQSQGYQYLTKQSSRNSAVLRHDNGDKIVVATDTDGHGVYFSIIDEADNGTIIDFVQNRSNLSLGGVRKELRDWRDEPRMQTSKFIPRDKPQPINSDHLGVIKAISRFKVAQKHDYLEKRGIKQSILKSDRFMGTVAIDNRGNAIFPHYDQNGLTGFTAKNENFTGFSKGGTKALWRSQPDEGDRRLVIVESAIDAMSYHQLFSEKNPHTRYISTGGTISSSQLDLIKTAMADMTKIGGEIVIATDNDQAGNKLAQTLTKEAPSKSKISRDAPKQGKDWNEILQQTRQQEITRNTQDKSWGWSL
;
A
#
# COMPACT_ATOMS: atom_id res chain seq x y z
N MET A 1 14.54 -4.45 18.02
CA MET A 1 13.56 -3.54 17.35
C MET A 1 12.74 -4.24 16.25
N LEU A 2 11.45 -3.86 16.13
CA LEU A 2 10.51 -4.24 15.07
C LEU A 2 10.04 -3.01 14.28
N VAL A 3 10.03 -3.10 12.94
CA VAL A 3 9.49 -2.08 12.03
C VAL A 3 8.12 -2.52 11.51
N LYS A 4 7.11 -1.64 11.57
CA LYS A 4 5.78 -1.94 11.03
C LYS A 4 5.15 -0.74 10.35
N PHE A 5 4.79 -0.88 9.08
CA PHE A 5 3.91 0.07 8.39
C PHE A 5 2.44 -0.35 8.55
N PHE A 6 1.56 0.62 8.79
CA PHE A 6 0.13 0.38 8.91
C PHE A 6 -0.56 0.39 7.54
N ALA A 7 -1.53 -0.50 7.34
CA ALA A 7 -2.32 -0.60 6.10
C ALA A 7 -3.38 0.52 5.95
N ARG A 8 -3.13 1.70 6.54
CA ARG A 8 -4.01 2.88 6.50
C ARG A 8 -3.23 4.05 5.90
N GLY A 9 -3.85 4.74 4.94
CA GLY A 9 -3.20 5.84 4.21
C GLY A 9 -4.17 6.69 3.38
N VAL A 10 -5.47 6.62 3.68
CA VAL A 10 -6.55 7.33 2.98
C VAL A 10 -7.30 8.23 3.97
N GLY A 11 -7.86 9.34 3.50
CA GLY A 11 -8.64 10.27 4.34
C GLY A 11 -7.85 11.51 4.79
N SER A 12 -8.40 12.22 5.79
CA SER A 12 -7.82 13.46 6.32
C SER A 12 -6.61 13.20 7.23
N GLY A 13 -5.65 14.12 7.23
CA GLY A 13 -4.45 14.12 8.07
C GLY A 13 -4.75 14.16 9.57
N SER A 14 -5.92 14.65 9.99
CA SER A 14 -6.30 14.69 11.40
C SER A 14 -6.36 13.30 12.02
N GLY A 15 -6.74 12.28 11.24
CA GLY A 15 -6.81 10.89 11.70
C GLY A 15 -5.45 10.34 12.17
N PRO A 16 -4.44 10.24 11.28
CA PRO A 16 -3.12 9.72 11.65
C PRO A 16 -2.35 10.63 12.62
N VAL A 17 -2.42 11.96 12.46
CA VAL A 17 -1.68 12.89 13.32
C VAL A 17 -2.22 12.86 14.75
N GLN A 18 -3.54 13.00 14.94
CA GLN A 18 -4.12 12.91 16.29
C GLN A 18 -3.94 11.53 16.90
N TYR A 19 -3.95 10.46 16.11
CA TYR A 19 -3.72 9.12 16.66
C TYR A 19 -2.40 9.02 17.44
N ILE A 20 -1.35 9.69 16.95
CA ILE A 20 -0.02 9.67 17.56
C ILE A 20 0.21 10.84 18.54
N THR A 21 -0.43 12.00 18.39
CA THR A 21 -0.22 13.16 19.30
C THR A 21 -1.24 13.27 20.43
N ARG A 22 -2.35 12.52 20.40
CA ARG A 22 -3.44 12.69 21.35
C ARG A 22 -3.01 12.35 22.79
N LEU A 23 -3.22 13.32 23.69
CA LEU A 23 -2.91 13.22 25.11
C LEU A 23 -3.88 12.30 25.87
N ASP A 24 -5.12 12.14 25.40
CA ASP A 24 -6.10 11.22 25.99
C ASP A 24 -6.13 9.86 25.28
N SER A 25 -6.49 8.83 26.04
CA SER A 25 -6.79 7.51 25.49
C SER A 25 -8.18 7.54 24.83
N PRO A 26 -8.31 7.20 23.53
CA PRO A 26 -9.57 7.31 22.80
C PRO A 26 -10.72 6.44 23.35
N ASN A 27 -10.39 5.40 24.13
CA ASN A 27 -11.36 4.47 24.68
C ASN A 27 -11.73 4.76 26.14
N THR A 28 -10.84 5.41 26.91
CA THR A 28 -11.07 5.68 28.34
C THR A 28 -11.25 7.16 28.65
N GLY A 29 -10.88 8.07 27.74
CA GLY A 29 -10.90 9.53 27.95
C GLY A 29 -9.91 10.03 29.01
N GLN A 30 -9.08 9.14 29.57
CA GLN A 30 -8.06 9.48 30.56
C GLN A 30 -6.79 9.98 29.88
N LEU A 31 -6.09 10.91 30.53
CA LEU A 31 -4.79 11.39 30.09
C LEU A 31 -3.79 10.22 30.08
N ARG A 32 -3.01 10.12 29.02
CA ARG A 32 -1.94 9.14 28.87
C ARG A 32 -0.78 9.57 29.75
N GLU A 33 -0.35 8.65 30.60
CA GLU A 33 0.82 8.81 31.44
C GLU A 33 1.78 7.65 31.15
N PRO A 34 2.92 7.91 30.47
CA PRO A 34 3.44 9.20 30.02
C PRO A 34 2.71 9.75 28.78
N ALA A 35 2.71 11.07 28.64
CA ALA A 35 2.18 11.74 27.46
C ALA A 35 3.02 11.42 26.21
N PRO A 36 2.41 11.33 25.01
CA PRO A 36 3.15 11.28 23.76
C PRO A 36 4.04 12.51 23.59
N GLU A 37 5.25 12.31 23.09
CA GLU A 37 6.23 13.39 22.94
C GLU A 37 6.67 13.52 21.48
N ILE A 38 6.58 14.73 20.94
CA ILE A 38 6.99 15.00 19.57
C ILE A 38 8.52 15.06 19.54
N ILE A 39 9.13 14.12 18.81
CA ILE A 39 10.59 14.05 18.67
C ILE A 39 11.06 14.93 17.50
N ARG A 40 10.33 14.90 16.39
CA ARG A 40 10.70 15.60 15.14
C ARG A 40 9.47 15.93 14.31
N GLY A 41 9.48 17.06 13.62
CA GLY A 41 8.40 17.51 12.74
C GLY A 41 7.32 18.33 13.46
N ASN A 42 6.38 18.87 12.69
CA ASN A 42 5.30 19.73 13.17
C ASN A 42 3.94 19.09 12.85
N PRO A 43 3.12 18.73 13.87
CA PRO A 43 1.84 18.07 13.66
C PRO A 43 0.86 18.82 12.77
N GLU A 44 0.75 20.13 12.96
CA GLU A 44 -0.16 20.99 12.22
C GLU A 44 0.24 21.05 10.74
N LEU A 45 1.53 21.23 10.46
CA LEU A 45 2.07 21.24 9.11
C LEU A 45 1.87 19.90 8.41
N THR A 46 2.21 18.79 9.08
CA THR A 46 2.02 17.44 8.53
C THR A 46 0.55 17.18 8.22
N GLN A 47 -0.37 17.60 9.09
CA GLN A 47 -1.81 17.49 8.85
C GLN A 47 -2.24 18.31 7.63
N GLN A 48 -1.84 19.58 7.55
CA GLN A 48 -2.20 20.47 6.45
C GLN A 48 -1.69 19.95 5.10
N LEU A 49 -0.44 19.45 5.08
CA LEU A 49 0.13 18.81 3.89
C LEU A 49 -0.73 17.63 3.46
N ILE A 50 -1.08 16.71 4.36
CA ILE A 50 -1.92 15.54 4.03
C ILE A 50 -3.30 15.98 3.54
N ASP A 51 -3.94 16.94 4.21
CA ASP A 51 -5.28 17.41 3.86
C ASP A 51 -5.31 18.08 2.48
N GLY A 52 -4.22 18.77 2.11
CA GLY A 52 -4.05 19.43 0.81
C GLY A 52 -3.73 18.50 -0.37
N LEU A 53 -3.44 17.21 -0.16
CA LEU A 53 -3.14 16.29 -1.27
C LEU A 53 -4.41 15.78 -1.94
N ASP A 54 -4.43 15.79 -3.27
CA ASP A 54 -5.52 15.23 -4.09
C ASP A 54 -5.34 13.72 -4.38
N PHE A 55 -4.33 13.08 -3.81
CA PHE A 55 -4.07 11.65 -3.99
C PHE A 55 -5.11 10.78 -3.25
N GLN A 56 -5.41 9.60 -3.79
CA GLN A 56 -6.22 8.59 -3.08
C GLN A 56 -5.51 8.14 -1.79
N TYR A 57 -4.21 7.87 -1.89
CA TYR A 57 -3.35 7.51 -0.76
C TYR A 57 -2.47 8.71 -0.39
N LYS A 58 -2.81 9.37 0.70
CA LYS A 58 -2.24 10.67 1.09
C LYS A 58 -1.07 10.58 2.06
N TYR A 59 -0.90 9.47 2.77
CA TYR A 59 0.17 9.35 3.77
C TYR A 59 0.64 7.89 3.96
N ASN A 60 1.86 7.74 4.50
CA ASN A 60 2.36 6.52 5.13
C ASN A 60 2.36 6.73 6.65
N SER A 61 2.06 5.67 7.40
CA SER A 61 2.20 5.67 8.86
C SER A 61 2.79 4.36 9.34
N GLY A 62 3.53 4.39 10.44
CA GLY A 62 4.16 3.20 11.00
C GLY A 62 4.74 3.43 12.38
N VAL A 63 5.42 2.39 12.89
CA VAL A 63 6.04 2.39 14.21
C VAL A 63 7.36 1.62 14.20
N LEU A 64 8.37 2.16 14.87
CA LEU A 64 9.58 1.45 15.32
C LEU A 64 9.39 1.08 16.78
N SER A 65 9.45 -0.21 17.09
CA SER A 65 8.98 -0.74 18.36
C SER A 65 10.05 -1.58 19.03
N PHE A 66 10.46 -1.18 20.23
CA PHE A 66 11.59 -1.77 20.96
C PHE A 66 11.10 -2.77 22.00
N ALA A 67 11.94 -3.73 22.40
CA ALA A 67 11.64 -4.51 23.60
C ALA A 67 11.87 -3.63 24.84
N THR A 68 11.20 -3.95 25.95
CA THR A 68 11.42 -3.24 27.24
C THR A 68 12.87 -3.37 27.72
N SER A 69 13.56 -4.45 27.35
CA SER A 69 14.98 -4.67 27.61
C SER A 69 15.92 -3.82 26.76
N ASP A 70 15.48 -3.38 25.58
CA ASP A 70 16.35 -2.66 24.63
C ASP A 70 16.58 -1.22 25.09
N ALA A 71 15.53 -0.58 25.64
CA ALA A 71 15.54 0.75 26.28
C ALA A 71 16.46 1.79 25.57
N PRO A 72 16.23 2.07 24.27
CA PRO A 72 17.15 2.89 23.48
C PRO A 72 17.27 4.32 24.04
N THR A 73 18.49 4.86 24.07
CA THR A 73 18.79 6.21 24.57
C THR A 73 18.27 7.30 23.61
N GLU A 74 18.15 8.57 24.05
CA GLU A 74 17.75 9.66 23.13
C GLU A 74 18.68 9.79 21.92
N PRO A 75 20.02 9.73 22.06
CA PRO A 75 20.91 9.75 20.91
C PRO A 75 20.69 8.58 19.96
N GLU A 76 20.48 7.37 20.48
CA GLU A 76 20.15 6.19 19.64
C GLU A 76 18.80 6.35 18.93
N GLN A 77 17.80 6.94 19.60
CA GLN A 77 16.50 7.25 19.01
C GLN A 77 16.63 8.28 17.86
N GLN A 78 17.48 9.29 18.01
CA GLN A 78 17.75 10.24 16.91
C GLN A 78 18.51 9.56 15.76
N ALA A 79 19.55 8.79 16.06
CA ALA A 79 20.37 8.10 15.06
C ALA A 79 19.55 7.10 14.22
N ILE A 80 18.63 6.35 14.84
CA ILE A 80 17.75 5.44 14.10
C ILE A 80 16.73 6.21 13.26
N ILE A 81 16.25 7.37 13.72
CA ILE A 81 15.35 8.24 12.94
C ILE A 81 16.09 8.80 11.72
N ASP A 82 17.30 9.33 11.90
CA ASP A 82 18.14 9.85 10.82
C ASP A 82 18.44 8.76 9.79
N SER A 83 18.87 7.58 10.25
CA SER A 83 19.14 6.44 9.38
C SER A 83 17.88 5.94 8.67
N PHE A 84 16.72 5.99 9.33
CA PHE A 84 15.45 5.63 8.68
C PHE A 84 15.09 6.63 7.58
N GLU A 85 15.17 7.92 7.85
CA GLU A 85 14.81 8.96 6.89
C GLU A 85 15.77 8.91 5.68
N GLU A 86 17.08 8.84 5.92
CA GLU A 86 18.06 8.71 4.84
C GLU A 86 17.80 7.46 3.96
N TYR A 87 17.46 6.32 4.58
CA TYR A 87 17.20 5.09 3.83
C TYR A 87 15.84 5.08 3.12
N ALA A 88 14.79 5.60 3.76
CA ALA A 88 13.44 5.65 3.21
C ALA A 88 13.30 6.67 2.06
N PHE A 89 14.01 7.79 2.18
CA PHE A 89 14.04 8.92 1.25
C PHE A 89 15.31 8.97 0.40
N ALA A 90 16.08 7.87 0.33
CA ALA A 90 17.38 7.81 -0.36
C ALA A 90 17.40 8.60 -1.68
N GLY A 91 18.27 9.60 -1.78
CA GLY A 91 18.40 10.47 -2.94
C GLY A 91 17.38 11.63 -3.04
N ILE A 92 16.61 11.92 -1.99
CA ILE A 92 15.73 13.09 -1.89
C ILE A 92 16.29 14.03 -0.83
N ASN A 93 16.29 15.34 -1.10
CA ASN A 93 16.73 16.36 -0.14
C ASN A 93 15.76 16.39 1.07
N PRO A 94 16.25 16.46 2.33
CA PRO A 94 15.42 16.68 3.51
C PRO A 94 14.36 17.79 3.39
N ASP A 95 14.66 18.87 2.67
CA ASP A 95 13.70 19.98 2.46
C ASP A 95 12.54 19.61 1.52
N SER A 96 12.69 18.54 0.75
CA SER A 96 11.75 18.07 -0.27
C SER A 96 10.73 17.04 0.28
N TYR A 97 10.73 16.76 1.58
CA TYR A 97 9.74 15.89 2.22
C TYR A 97 9.40 16.34 3.65
N ASN A 98 8.37 15.71 4.24
CA ASN A 98 7.96 15.96 5.61
C ASN A 98 7.70 14.63 6.33
N THR A 99 8.18 14.48 7.56
CA THR A 99 7.81 13.36 8.45
C THR A 99 7.65 13.86 9.88
N LEU A 100 6.56 13.42 10.52
CA LEU A 100 6.29 13.66 11.94
C LEU A 100 6.66 12.40 12.74
N TRP A 101 7.50 12.56 13.76
CA TRP A 101 7.90 11.51 14.70
C TRP A 101 7.39 11.81 16.11
N VAL A 102 6.72 10.84 16.72
CA VAL A 102 6.18 10.94 18.07
C VAL A 102 6.53 9.71 18.88
N ARG A 103 7.13 9.93 20.04
CA ARG A 103 7.46 8.92 21.03
C ARG A 103 6.27 8.54 21.87
N HIS A 104 6.07 7.24 22.04
CA HIS A 104 5.16 6.67 23.02
C HIS A 104 5.97 5.78 23.95
N THR A 105 5.89 6.03 25.25
CA THR A 105 6.52 5.23 26.29
C THR A 105 5.43 4.50 27.06
N HIS A 106 4.87 3.42 26.48
CA HIS A 106 3.75 2.73 27.12
C HIS A 106 4.17 2.03 28.40
N THR A 107 3.41 2.23 29.48
CA THR A 107 3.31 1.26 30.57
C THR A 107 2.71 -0.02 29.99
N GLY A 108 3.52 -1.06 29.84
CA GLY A 108 3.03 -2.36 29.40
C GLY A 108 1.90 -2.83 30.32
N SER A 109 1.01 -3.68 29.83
CA SER A 109 -0.01 -4.37 30.66
C SER A 109 0.59 -5.16 31.84
N ASP A 110 1.92 -5.34 31.86
CA ASP A 110 2.68 -5.99 32.93
C ASP A 110 3.17 -5.03 34.03
N ALA A 111 2.87 -3.72 33.93
CA ALA A 111 3.34 -2.69 34.88
C ALA A 111 2.75 -2.82 36.31
N LEU A 112 1.80 -3.73 36.55
CA LEU A 112 1.38 -4.07 37.92
C LEU A 112 2.38 -4.96 38.66
N ARG A 113 3.43 -5.47 37.99
CA ARG A 113 4.61 -6.01 38.65
C ARG A 113 5.68 -4.92 38.74
N ALA A 114 5.78 -4.33 39.93
CA ALA A 114 6.83 -3.37 40.27
C ALA A 114 8.21 -3.87 39.82
N GLY A 115 8.82 -3.19 38.83
CA GLY A 115 10.23 -3.42 38.44
C GLY A 115 10.57 -3.48 36.95
N PHE A 116 9.61 -3.42 36.01
CA PHE A 116 9.93 -3.47 34.56
C PHE A 116 9.79 -2.11 33.87
N ALA A 117 10.82 -1.74 33.08
CA ALA A 117 10.90 -0.49 32.32
C ALA A 117 9.82 -0.37 31.22
N ASN A 118 9.39 0.85 30.92
CA ASN A 118 8.40 1.16 29.89
C ASN A 118 8.92 0.84 28.48
N ARG A 119 8.02 0.43 27.59
CA ARG A 119 8.36 0.11 26.21
C ARG A 119 8.43 1.39 25.38
N VAL A 120 9.56 1.61 24.70
CA VAL A 120 9.71 2.73 23.75
C VAL A 120 9.12 2.35 22.39
N GLU A 121 8.28 3.22 21.85
CA GLU A 121 7.72 3.14 20.49
C GLU A 121 7.87 4.50 19.79
N LEU A 122 8.46 4.50 18.60
CA LEU A 122 8.61 5.70 17.76
C LEU A 122 7.61 5.61 16.61
N HIS A 123 6.50 6.34 16.72
CA HIS A 123 5.48 6.40 15.68
C HIS A 123 5.84 7.48 14.67
N PHE A 124 5.57 7.22 13.39
CA PHE A 124 5.78 8.22 12.34
C PHE A 124 4.61 8.34 11.38
N VAL A 125 4.45 9.55 10.82
CA VAL A 125 3.50 9.87 9.75
C VAL A 125 4.20 10.72 8.69
N THR A 126 4.13 10.29 7.44
CA THR A 126 4.77 10.93 6.29
C THR A 126 3.71 11.21 5.22
N PRO A 127 3.48 12.48 4.80
CA PRO A 127 2.65 12.78 3.64
C PRO A 127 3.24 12.18 2.36
N LYS A 128 2.40 11.64 1.48
CA LYS A 128 2.81 10.94 0.24
C LYS A 128 3.11 11.89 -0.90
N VAL A 129 3.92 12.91 -0.66
CA VAL A 129 4.28 13.94 -1.64
C VAL A 129 5.76 14.26 -1.53
N GLU A 130 6.39 14.48 -2.67
CA GLU A 130 7.67 15.16 -2.77
C GLU A 130 7.37 16.64 -3.03
N LEU A 131 7.87 17.52 -2.16
CA LEU A 131 7.38 18.89 -1.99
C LEU A 131 7.76 19.80 -3.17
N ASP A 132 8.88 19.58 -3.85
CA ASP A 132 9.33 20.44 -4.94
C ASP A 132 8.53 20.18 -6.22
N THR A 133 8.29 18.91 -6.56
CA THR A 133 7.57 18.53 -7.78
C THR A 133 6.07 18.38 -7.57
N GLY A 134 5.61 18.29 -6.32
CA GLY A 134 4.23 17.98 -5.95
C GLY A 134 3.79 16.57 -6.39
N LYS A 135 4.71 15.69 -6.80
CA LYS A 135 4.39 14.34 -7.26
C LYS A 135 4.22 13.40 -6.07
N SER A 136 3.41 12.35 -6.26
CA SER A 136 3.22 11.35 -5.22
C SER A 136 4.51 10.58 -4.91
N LEU A 137 4.89 10.60 -3.63
CA LEU A 137 6.01 9.89 -3.03
C LEU A 137 5.49 8.74 -2.17
N ASN A 138 6.08 7.55 -2.31
CA ASN A 138 5.73 6.41 -1.47
C ASN A 138 6.99 5.79 -0.88
N ILE A 139 7.22 5.97 0.42
CA ILE A 139 8.40 5.46 1.14
C ILE A 139 8.37 3.94 1.39
N ALA A 140 7.18 3.32 1.29
CA ALA A 140 6.99 1.89 1.49
C ALA A 140 6.16 1.29 0.33
N PRO A 141 6.79 0.94 -0.81
CA PRO A 141 6.11 0.26 -1.91
C PRO A 141 5.64 -1.16 -1.50
N PRO A 142 4.73 -1.79 -2.27
CA PRO A 142 4.37 -3.19 -2.06
C PRO A 142 5.63 -4.07 -1.98
N GLY A 143 5.72 -4.91 -0.93
CA GLY A 143 6.94 -5.68 -0.65
C GLY A 143 7.99 -4.96 0.22
N TRP A 144 7.65 -3.83 0.85
CA TRP A 144 8.55 -3.04 1.72
C TRP A 144 9.32 -3.86 2.77
N HIS A 145 8.80 -4.99 3.23
CA HIS A 145 9.49 -5.90 4.16
C HIS A 145 10.87 -6.29 3.61
N GLY A 146 11.00 -6.61 2.32
CA GLY A 146 12.29 -6.96 1.73
C GLY A 146 13.28 -5.80 1.68
N TYR A 147 12.77 -4.56 1.60
CA TYR A 147 13.58 -3.35 1.59
C TYR A 147 14.07 -2.97 3.01
N PHE A 148 13.19 -2.98 4.00
CA PHE A 148 13.52 -2.57 5.38
C PHE A 148 14.10 -3.69 6.26
N LYS A 149 13.93 -4.97 5.91
CA LYS A 149 14.44 -6.09 6.72
C LYS A 149 15.98 -6.06 6.88
N PRO A 150 16.80 -5.85 5.83
CA PRO A 150 18.26 -5.75 6.01
C PRO A 150 18.67 -4.60 6.95
N TRP A 151 18.05 -3.43 6.78
CA TRP A 151 18.25 -2.25 7.64
C TRP A 151 17.87 -2.51 9.10
N GLN A 152 16.70 -3.13 9.33
CA GLN A 152 16.25 -3.51 10.66
C GLN A 152 17.20 -4.53 11.31
N THR A 153 17.64 -5.53 10.55
CA THR A 153 18.56 -6.57 11.05
C THR A 153 19.92 -5.96 11.40
N TYR A 154 20.44 -5.04 10.58
CA TYR A 154 21.68 -4.32 10.87
C TYR A 154 21.61 -3.61 12.22
N TRP A 155 20.58 -2.78 12.45
CA TRP A 155 20.44 -2.04 13.71
C TRP A 155 20.23 -2.95 14.92
N ASN A 156 19.49 -4.05 14.76
CA ASN A 156 19.34 -5.03 15.83
C ASN A 156 20.65 -5.79 16.16
N ILE A 157 21.55 -5.96 15.19
CA ILE A 157 22.87 -6.55 15.46
C ILE A 157 23.79 -5.51 16.08
N LYS A 158 23.83 -4.30 15.51
CA LYS A 158 24.73 -3.22 15.93
C LYS A 158 24.52 -2.87 17.41
N GLU A 159 23.28 -2.57 17.79
CA GLU A 159 22.91 -2.13 19.14
C GLU A 159 22.51 -3.30 20.07
N ASP A 160 22.71 -4.54 19.63
CA ASP A 160 22.31 -5.76 20.35
C ASP A 160 20.83 -5.78 20.80
N TRP A 161 19.96 -5.06 20.08
CA TRP A 161 18.53 -5.02 20.37
C TRP A 161 17.83 -6.34 20.08
N ALA A 162 16.73 -6.58 20.79
CA ALA A 162 15.91 -7.78 20.66
C ALA A 162 15.45 -8.01 19.21
N ARG A 163 15.71 -9.23 18.72
CA ARG A 163 15.41 -9.67 17.36
C ARG A 163 14.06 -10.42 17.30
N PRO A 164 13.16 -10.07 16.36
CA PRO A 164 11.88 -10.76 16.21
C PRO A 164 11.98 -12.24 15.79
N ASP A 165 13.10 -12.64 15.19
CA ASP A 165 13.42 -13.97 14.67
C ASP A 165 14.26 -14.83 15.62
N ASP A 166 14.54 -14.35 16.83
CA ASP A 166 15.26 -15.09 17.87
C ASP A 166 14.44 -16.29 18.37
N LEU A 167 14.97 -17.50 18.16
CA LEU A 167 14.38 -18.78 18.59
C LEU A 167 14.11 -18.81 20.11
N THR A 168 14.95 -18.15 20.91
CA THR A 168 14.79 -18.11 22.38
C THR A 168 13.64 -17.22 22.85
N ARG A 169 13.13 -16.35 21.97
CA ARG A 169 12.01 -15.44 22.23
C ARG A 169 10.73 -15.84 21.50
N GLN A 170 10.71 -17.02 20.84
CA GLN A 170 9.48 -17.57 20.26
C GLN A 170 8.43 -17.78 21.36
N ARG A 171 7.32 -17.06 21.25
CA ARG A 171 6.22 -17.20 22.21
C ARG A 171 5.64 -18.61 22.12
N ILE A 172 5.58 -19.31 23.24
CA ILE A 172 4.90 -20.62 23.39
C ILE A 172 3.44 -20.55 22.90
N TYR A 173 2.84 -19.36 22.97
CA TYR A 173 1.50 -19.06 22.50
C TYR A 173 1.46 -17.68 21.82
N GLN A 174 0.80 -17.60 20.66
CA GLN A 174 0.41 -16.32 20.06
C GLN A 174 -0.96 -15.90 20.61
N PRO A 175 -1.04 -14.84 21.43
CA PRO A 175 -2.32 -14.32 21.87
C PRO A 175 -3.05 -13.76 20.65
N GLY A 176 -4.22 -14.30 20.34
CA GLY A 176 -5.05 -13.80 19.25
C GLY A 176 -5.59 -12.39 19.52
N TYR A 177 -6.50 -11.93 18.67
CA TYR A 177 -7.18 -10.63 18.78
C TYR A 177 -7.81 -10.36 20.17
N GLN A 178 -8.15 -11.42 20.90
CA GLN A 178 -8.70 -11.36 22.25
C GLN A 178 -7.75 -10.73 23.28
N ALA A 179 -6.43 -10.92 23.16
CA ALA A 179 -5.47 -10.34 24.09
C ALA A 179 -5.33 -8.81 23.95
N LEU A 180 -5.63 -8.27 22.75
CA LEU A 180 -5.75 -6.83 22.56
C LEU A 180 -6.99 -6.29 23.29
N ILE A 181 -8.12 -7.03 23.21
CA ILE A 181 -9.37 -6.69 23.90
C ILE A 181 -9.22 -6.81 25.43
N ASP A 182 -8.50 -7.81 25.92
CA ASP A 182 -8.31 -8.05 27.35
C ASP A 182 -7.31 -7.06 27.96
N ALA A 183 -6.25 -6.70 27.22
CA ALA A 183 -5.38 -5.58 27.59
C ALA A 183 -6.14 -4.25 27.61
N GLU A 184 -7.10 -4.06 26.71
CA GLU A 184 -8.00 -2.89 26.68
C GLU A 184 -8.95 -2.86 27.91
N LYS A 185 -9.57 -3.99 28.25
CA LYS A 185 -10.48 -4.11 29.40
C LYS A 185 -9.77 -3.97 30.75
N GLN A 186 -8.54 -4.47 30.85
CA GLN A 186 -7.70 -4.27 32.03
C GLN A 186 -7.28 -2.81 32.20
N ARG A 187 -6.96 -2.08 31.13
CA ARG A 187 -6.73 -0.62 31.19
C ARG A 187 -7.97 0.17 31.60
N ALA A 188 -9.17 -0.35 31.31
CA ALA A 188 -10.44 0.22 31.75
C ALA A 188 -10.83 -0.13 33.20
N GLY A 189 -10.00 -0.87 33.95
CA GLY A 189 -10.28 -1.25 35.34
C GLY A 189 -11.39 -2.29 35.50
N ILE A 190 -11.79 -2.96 34.41
CA ILE A 190 -12.83 -3.98 34.42
C ILE A 190 -12.14 -5.35 34.55
N SER A 191 -12.47 -6.10 35.60
CA SER A 191 -11.90 -7.44 35.83
C SER A 191 -12.19 -8.34 34.63
N ALA A 192 -11.14 -8.69 33.88
CA ALA A 192 -11.25 -9.56 32.72
C ALA A 192 -11.54 -11.00 33.18
N SER A 193 -12.56 -11.63 32.59
CA SER A 193 -12.72 -13.09 32.69
C SER A 193 -11.46 -13.75 32.09
N PRO A 194 -10.89 -14.78 32.75
CA PRO A 194 -9.64 -15.38 32.29
C PRO A 194 -9.78 -16.01 30.89
N ASP A 195 -8.83 -15.73 29.99
CA ASP A 195 -8.82 -16.26 28.61
C ASP A 195 -8.84 -17.80 28.65
N PRO A 196 -9.90 -18.46 28.13
CA PRO A 196 -10.00 -19.92 28.11
C PRO A 196 -8.80 -20.58 27.42
N LYS A 197 -8.20 -19.94 26.40
CA LYS A 197 -7.01 -20.49 25.72
C LYS A 197 -5.76 -20.42 26.60
N LYS A 198 -5.63 -19.37 27.40
CA LYS A 198 -4.55 -19.23 28.38
C LYS A 198 -4.68 -20.28 29.47
N GLN A 199 -5.89 -20.50 29.98
CA GLN A 199 -6.16 -21.55 30.98
C GLN A 199 -5.86 -22.96 30.45
N LEU A 200 -6.28 -23.25 29.21
CA LEU A 200 -5.96 -24.52 28.56
C LEU A 200 -4.45 -24.70 28.38
N THR A 201 -3.73 -23.63 28.05
CA THR A 201 -2.27 -23.68 27.91
C THR A 201 -1.58 -23.84 29.27
N GLU A 202 -1.98 -23.11 30.30
CA GLU A 202 -1.44 -23.29 31.66
C GLU A 202 -1.70 -24.70 32.22
N TYR A 203 -2.88 -25.27 31.92
CA TYR A 203 -3.23 -26.64 32.28
C TYR A 203 -2.27 -27.66 31.63
N ILE A 204 -2.01 -27.53 30.34
CA ILE A 204 -1.06 -28.40 29.64
C ILE A 204 0.37 -28.17 30.11
N THR A 205 0.80 -26.92 30.29
CA THR A 205 2.14 -26.59 30.80
C THR A 205 2.41 -27.22 32.16
N LYS A 206 1.45 -27.18 33.10
CA LYS A 206 1.58 -27.86 34.40
C LYS A 206 1.74 -29.37 34.22
N ARG A 207 0.96 -30.00 33.35
CA ARG A 207 1.08 -31.45 33.09
C ARG A 207 2.39 -31.82 32.39
N ILE A 208 2.96 -30.93 31.61
CA ILE A 208 4.31 -31.06 31.05
C ILE A 208 5.36 -31.00 32.17
N GLU A 209 5.25 -30.03 33.07
CA GLU A 209 6.16 -29.89 34.23
C GLU A 209 6.13 -31.13 35.15
N PHE A 210 4.96 -31.76 35.32
CA PHE A 210 4.81 -33.02 36.06
C PHE A 210 5.20 -34.28 35.25
N GLY A 211 5.68 -34.13 34.00
CA GLY A 211 6.10 -35.25 33.14
C GLY A 211 4.95 -36.12 32.63
N LEU A 212 3.70 -35.68 32.78
CA LEU A 212 2.49 -36.40 32.36
C LEU A 212 2.16 -36.20 30.87
N VAL A 213 2.72 -35.16 30.26
CA VAL A 213 2.56 -34.84 28.85
C VAL A 213 3.93 -34.74 28.22
N THR A 214 4.23 -35.67 27.31
CA THR A 214 5.54 -35.75 26.65
C THR A 214 5.48 -35.56 25.14
N ASN A 215 4.29 -35.57 24.55
CA ASN A 215 4.07 -35.44 23.12
C ASN A 215 2.66 -34.92 22.81
N GLN A 216 2.39 -34.60 21.54
CA GLN A 216 1.08 -34.09 21.10
C GLN A 216 -0.08 -35.06 21.39
N ASN A 217 0.13 -36.38 21.36
CA ASN A 217 -0.91 -37.35 21.70
C ASN A 217 -1.27 -37.32 23.19
N ASP A 218 -0.32 -37.00 24.06
CA ASP A 218 -0.59 -36.83 25.49
C ASP A 218 -1.38 -35.54 25.76
N ILE A 219 -1.16 -34.48 24.98
CA ILE A 219 -1.98 -33.26 25.01
C ILE A 219 -3.43 -33.59 24.61
N VAL A 220 -3.60 -34.41 23.56
CA VAL A 220 -4.92 -34.87 23.11
C VAL A 220 -5.65 -35.63 24.22
N LYS A 221 -4.96 -36.56 24.89
CA LYS A 221 -5.52 -37.31 26.03
C LYS A 221 -5.86 -36.39 27.20
N ALA A 222 -4.98 -35.44 27.53
CA ALA A 222 -5.19 -34.50 28.63
C ALA A 222 -6.44 -33.63 28.42
N PHE A 223 -6.74 -33.19 27.18
CA PHE A 223 -7.98 -32.47 26.89
C PHE A 223 -9.22 -33.37 26.95
N ALA A 224 -9.12 -34.63 26.50
CA ALA A 224 -10.22 -35.59 26.59
C ALA A 224 -10.58 -35.94 28.05
N GLU A 225 -9.58 -36.02 28.95
CA GLU A 225 -9.79 -36.29 30.39
C GLU A 225 -10.59 -35.21 31.11
N ILE A 226 -10.56 -33.97 30.64
CA ILE A 226 -11.34 -32.85 31.18
C ILE A 226 -12.65 -32.60 30.42
N GLY A 227 -13.07 -33.56 29.59
CA GLY A 227 -14.34 -33.51 28.88
C GLY A 227 -14.35 -32.63 27.63
N LEU A 228 -13.20 -32.20 27.12
CA LEU A 228 -13.11 -31.40 25.90
C LEU A 228 -12.86 -32.28 24.67
N GLU A 229 -13.61 -32.02 23.59
CA GLU A 229 -13.52 -32.78 22.35
C GLU A 229 -12.52 -32.16 21.37
N ILE A 230 -11.81 -32.99 20.60
CA ILE A 230 -10.87 -32.50 19.58
C ILE A 230 -11.49 -32.60 18.21
N SER A 231 -11.81 -31.45 17.62
CA SER A 231 -12.47 -31.39 16.30
C SER A 231 -11.50 -31.53 15.13
N ARG A 232 -10.29 -30.95 15.24
CA ARG A 232 -9.28 -30.95 14.17
C ARG A 232 -7.86 -30.90 14.72
N GLN A 233 -6.98 -31.68 14.11
CA GLN A 233 -5.54 -31.67 14.34
C GLN A 233 -4.84 -31.35 13.02
N GLY A 234 -3.91 -30.41 13.03
CA GLY A 234 -3.08 -30.08 11.87
C GLY A 234 -1.61 -29.96 12.26
N LYS A 235 -0.75 -29.78 11.26
CA LYS A 235 0.72 -29.82 11.45
C LYS A 235 1.24 -28.86 12.55
N ASN A 236 0.62 -27.70 12.71
CA ASN A 236 1.02 -26.67 13.66
C ASN A 236 -0.12 -26.20 14.60
N TYR A 237 -1.18 -27.01 14.76
CA TYR A 237 -2.33 -26.62 15.59
C TYR A 237 -3.22 -27.78 16.06
N ILE A 238 -3.88 -27.58 17.20
CA ILE A 238 -4.96 -28.42 17.72
C ILE A 238 -6.21 -27.56 17.92
N THR A 239 -7.38 -28.06 17.55
CA THR A 239 -8.67 -27.38 17.78
C THR A 239 -9.52 -28.16 18.76
N VAL A 240 -9.71 -27.58 19.95
CA VAL A 240 -10.50 -28.12 21.04
C VAL A 240 -11.90 -27.52 21.01
N VAL A 241 -12.91 -28.31 21.33
CA VAL A 241 -14.32 -27.94 21.41
C VAL A 241 -14.80 -28.25 22.81
N ASP A 242 -15.43 -27.27 23.43
CA ASP A 242 -16.16 -27.47 24.67
C ASP A 242 -17.58 -27.95 24.34
N PRO A 243 -17.97 -29.19 24.68
CA PRO A 243 -19.29 -29.73 24.36
C PRO A 243 -20.43 -29.07 25.14
N GLU A 244 -20.17 -28.43 26.29
CA GLU A 244 -21.21 -27.72 27.05
C GLU A 244 -21.54 -26.36 26.44
N THR A 245 -20.53 -25.64 25.95
CA THR A 245 -20.70 -24.28 25.39
C THR A 245 -20.66 -24.20 23.86
N ASN A 246 -20.32 -25.31 23.18
CA ASN A 246 -20.06 -25.43 21.74
C ASN A 246 -19.00 -24.44 21.20
N ASN A 247 -18.17 -23.89 22.09
CA ASN A 247 -17.11 -22.96 21.73
C ASN A 247 -15.89 -23.71 21.19
N LYS A 248 -15.27 -23.17 20.14
CA LYS A 248 -14.13 -23.79 19.45
C LYS A 248 -12.85 -22.98 19.68
N TYR A 249 -11.86 -23.62 20.30
CA TYR A 249 -10.58 -23.02 20.63
C TYR A 249 -9.48 -23.64 19.77
N ARG A 250 -8.97 -22.87 18.81
CA ARG A 250 -7.78 -23.25 18.04
C ARG A 250 -6.51 -22.78 18.76
N LEU A 251 -5.69 -23.74 19.16
CA LEU A 251 -4.39 -23.59 19.80
C LEU A 251 -3.29 -23.82 18.75
N LYS A 252 -2.37 -22.87 18.57
CA LYS A 252 -1.36 -22.89 17.50
C LYS A 252 0.04 -22.62 18.05
N GLY A 253 1.04 -23.29 17.45
CA GLY A 253 2.47 -23.08 17.71
C GLY A 253 2.99 -23.75 18.98
N GLY A 254 4.32 -23.83 19.11
CA GLY A 254 5.00 -24.33 20.30
C GLY A 254 4.69 -25.80 20.61
N ILE A 255 4.13 -26.05 21.80
CA ILE A 255 3.80 -27.41 22.29
C ILE A 255 2.69 -28.10 21.49
N TYR A 256 1.94 -27.35 20.67
CA TYR A 256 0.81 -27.87 19.89
C TYR A 256 1.18 -28.32 18.47
N GLU A 257 2.46 -28.25 18.10
CA GLU A 257 2.95 -28.76 16.81
C GLU A 257 3.02 -30.30 16.81
N ALA A 258 2.85 -30.91 15.63
CA ALA A 258 2.77 -32.37 15.50
C ALA A 258 4.12 -33.08 15.73
N ASP A 259 5.22 -32.35 15.55
CA ASP A 259 6.60 -32.76 15.74
C ASP A 259 7.13 -32.47 17.17
N TRP A 260 6.30 -31.90 18.04
CA TRP A 260 6.71 -31.56 19.40
C TRP A 260 6.76 -32.79 20.34
N GLY A 261 7.88 -32.95 21.05
CA GLY A 261 8.05 -33.94 22.12
C GLY A 261 9.11 -33.54 23.16
N LEU A 262 8.85 -33.84 24.43
CA LEU A 262 9.81 -33.64 25.52
C LEU A 262 11.02 -34.57 25.34
N GLY A 263 12.21 -33.99 25.19
CA GLY A 263 13.47 -34.72 25.05
C GLY A 263 13.95 -34.97 23.61
N GLY A 264 13.22 -34.47 22.60
CA GLY A 264 13.64 -34.55 21.20
C GLY A 264 14.35 -33.29 20.71
N GLN A 265 15.64 -33.14 21.01
CA GLN A 265 16.50 -32.36 20.11
C GLN A 265 16.68 -33.20 18.85
N SER A 266 16.20 -32.71 17.72
CA SER A 266 16.65 -33.18 16.41
C SER A 266 16.84 -31.98 15.50
N GLU A 267 18.12 -31.68 15.29
CA GLU A 267 18.71 -31.13 14.09
C GLU A 267 17.89 -31.52 12.84
N LYS A 268 16.95 -30.66 12.43
CA LYS A 268 16.48 -30.58 11.04
C LYS A 268 16.26 -29.12 10.69
N GLU A 269 17.34 -28.58 10.15
CA GLU A 269 17.47 -27.41 9.30
C GLU A 269 16.20 -27.03 8.50
N ASP A 270 15.86 -25.75 8.63
CA ASP A 270 15.92 -24.79 7.53
C ASP A 270 14.90 -24.88 6.38
N HIS A 271 13.64 -25.28 6.59
CA HIS A 271 12.60 -25.09 5.56
C HIS A 271 11.17 -24.96 6.09
N ARG A 272 10.69 -23.73 6.41
CA ARG A 272 9.24 -23.41 6.35
C ARG A 272 8.98 -21.97 5.88
N PRO A 273 8.18 -21.76 4.82
CA PRO A 273 7.81 -20.44 4.30
C PRO A 273 6.67 -19.81 5.10
N GLU A 274 6.81 -18.53 5.46
CA GLU A 274 5.71 -17.70 5.95
C GLU A 274 4.66 -17.50 4.84
N GLN A 275 3.46 -18.02 5.07
CA GLN A 275 2.30 -17.76 4.22
C GLN A 275 1.61 -16.47 4.65
N THR A 276 1.78 -15.41 3.87
CA THR A 276 0.79 -14.33 3.72
C THR A 276 0.61 -14.07 2.21
N PRO A 277 -0.62 -13.86 1.70
CA PRO A 277 -0.87 -13.93 0.26
C PRO A 277 -0.45 -12.63 -0.45
N GLY A 278 0.38 -12.79 -1.48
CA GLY A 278 0.62 -11.77 -2.51
C GLY A 278 1.88 -10.92 -2.30
N GLY A 279 3.03 -11.43 -2.75
CA GLY A 279 4.27 -10.66 -2.89
C GLY A 279 5.35 -11.51 -3.53
N ASP A 280 5.95 -11.00 -4.61
CA ASP A 280 6.90 -11.71 -5.47
C ASP A 280 8.05 -12.37 -4.71
N SER A 281 8.28 -13.65 -5.02
CA SER A 281 9.44 -14.41 -4.57
C SER A 281 10.68 -14.00 -5.38
N ARG A 282 11.69 -13.40 -4.73
CA ARG A 282 13.13 -13.49 -5.08
C ARG A 282 13.98 -12.60 -4.17
N THR A 283 14.43 -13.13 -3.02
CA THR A 283 15.81 -13.01 -2.49
C THR A 283 15.88 -13.72 -1.13
N ARG A 284 16.77 -14.71 -1.00
CA ARG A 284 17.06 -15.47 0.23
C ARG A 284 18.28 -14.82 0.90
N THR A 285 18.16 -14.39 2.14
CA THR A 285 19.29 -13.95 2.98
C THR A 285 19.77 -15.13 3.84
N PRO A 286 21.07 -15.37 4.03
CA PRO A 286 21.59 -16.48 4.86
C PRO A 286 21.22 -16.30 6.33
N GLY A 287 20.88 -17.39 7.02
CA GLY A 287 20.73 -17.43 8.48
C GLY A 287 22.09 -17.35 9.17
N ILE A 288 22.16 -16.64 10.29
CA ILE A 288 23.39 -16.42 11.06
C ILE A 288 23.22 -17.07 12.44
N GLU A 289 24.11 -18.03 12.73
CA GLU A 289 24.31 -18.64 14.06
C GLU A 289 25.11 -17.70 14.98
N THR A 290 24.95 -17.87 16.28
CA THR A 290 25.67 -17.14 17.34
C THR A 290 27.19 -17.18 17.16
N THR A 291 27.84 -16.02 17.05
CA THR A 291 29.25 -15.97 16.67
C THR A 291 30.06 -14.87 17.37
N THR A 292 31.36 -15.15 17.49
CA THR A 292 32.46 -14.30 17.95
C THR A 292 32.46 -12.89 17.35
N GLU A 293 33.12 -11.94 18.02
CA GLU A 293 33.23 -10.51 17.65
C GLU A 293 33.62 -10.31 16.15
N SER A 294 34.51 -11.17 15.62
CA SER A 294 34.93 -11.18 14.21
C SER A 294 33.84 -11.55 13.19
N THR A 295 32.81 -12.28 13.60
CA THR A 295 31.69 -12.65 12.71
C THR A 295 30.57 -11.61 12.77
N LYS A 296 30.34 -11.00 13.95
CA LYS A 296 29.42 -9.84 14.09
C LYS A 296 29.82 -8.73 13.12
N GLU A 297 31.11 -8.39 13.07
CA GLU A 297 31.65 -7.37 12.15
C GLU A 297 31.48 -7.78 10.67
N ARG A 298 31.74 -9.05 10.32
CA ARG A 298 31.53 -9.57 8.96
C ARG A 298 30.06 -9.50 8.52
N ASP A 299 29.13 -9.80 9.41
CA ASP A 299 27.70 -9.78 9.12
C ASP A 299 27.17 -8.35 8.98
N LEU A 300 27.63 -7.44 9.85
CA LEU A 300 27.34 -6.01 9.73
C LEU A 300 27.83 -5.45 8.39
N ASN A 301 29.06 -5.78 7.97
CA ASN A 301 29.60 -5.35 6.68
C ASN A 301 28.80 -5.89 5.48
N GLN A 302 28.35 -7.15 5.52
CA GLN A 302 27.49 -7.72 4.48
C GLN A 302 26.12 -7.04 4.42
N LEU A 303 25.51 -6.77 5.58
CA LEU A 303 24.23 -6.08 5.66
C LEU A 303 24.37 -4.62 5.19
N GLN A 304 25.45 -3.94 5.56
CA GLN A 304 25.73 -2.57 5.13
C GLN A 304 25.88 -2.49 3.60
N ALA A 305 26.64 -3.39 2.99
CA ALA A 305 26.75 -3.46 1.54
C ALA A 305 25.38 -3.65 0.85
N ARG A 306 24.53 -4.51 1.44
CA ARG A 306 23.18 -4.75 0.93
C ARG A 306 22.25 -3.54 1.11
N ILE A 307 22.34 -2.82 2.23
CA ILE A 307 21.59 -1.59 2.49
C ILE A 307 21.98 -0.52 1.46
N ILE A 308 23.27 -0.33 1.22
CA ILE A 308 23.79 0.63 0.23
C ILE A 308 23.28 0.28 -1.18
N GLU A 309 23.34 -0.99 -1.59
CA GLU A 309 22.83 -1.43 -2.89
C GLU A 309 21.33 -1.09 -3.07
N LEU A 310 20.52 -1.35 -2.05
CA LEU A 310 19.09 -1.05 -2.06
C LEU A 310 18.82 0.45 -2.08
N ALA A 311 19.58 1.23 -1.29
CA ALA A 311 19.48 2.69 -1.25
C ALA A 311 19.85 3.32 -2.61
N ILE A 312 20.89 2.82 -3.29
CA ILE A 312 21.28 3.27 -4.65
C ILE A 312 20.17 3.00 -5.66
N SER A 313 19.56 1.80 -5.62
CA SER A 313 18.44 1.46 -6.49
C SER A 313 17.25 2.39 -6.25
N ARG A 314 16.97 2.70 -4.97
CA ARG A 314 15.91 3.61 -4.56
C ARG A 314 16.16 5.04 -5.02
N ALA A 315 17.36 5.55 -4.81
CA ALA A 315 17.76 6.88 -5.24
C ALA A 315 17.74 7.03 -6.76
N SER A 316 18.13 5.99 -7.52
CA SER A 316 18.01 5.98 -8.97
C SER A 316 16.55 6.09 -9.43
N TYR A 317 15.64 5.41 -8.74
CA TYR A 317 14.20 5.55 -8.98
C TYR A 317 13.68 6.95 -8.63
N HIS A 318 14.10 7.53 -7.50
CA HIS A 318 13.73 8.89 -7.10
C HIS A 318 14.26 9.94 -8.10
N HIS A 319 15.52 9.83 -8.51
CA HIS A 319 16.14 10.64 -9.56
C HIS A 319 15.32 10.59 -10.85
N SER A 320 15.01 9.38 -11.34
CA SER A 320 14.22 9.20 -12.57
C SER A 320 12.81 9.80 -12.48
N ARG A 321 12.21 9.89 -11.28
CA ARG A 321 10.81 10.30 -11.10
C ARG A 321 10.65 11.78 -10.75
N TYR A 322 11.55 12.31 -9.92
CA TYR A 322 11.48 13.67 -9.36
C TYR A 322 12.58 14.59 -9.88
N GLY A 323 13.61 14.07 -10.55
CA GLY A 323 14.67 14.89 -11.16
C GLY A 323 15.74 15.42 -10.20
N VAL A 324 15.87 14.84 -9.01
CA VAL A 324 16.86 15.24 -7.98
C VAL A 324 18.28 14.95 -8.46
N GLU A 325 19.26 15.87 -8.38
CA GLU A 325 20.66 15.57 -8.74
C GLU A 325 21.21 14.33 -8.02
N GLN A 326 22.02 13.49 -8.70
CA GLN A 326 22.58 12.29 -8.06
C GLN A 326 23.54 12.66 -6.93
N PRO A 327 23.22 12.40 -5.65
CA PRO A 327 24.19 12.58 -4.58
C PRO A 327 25.18 11.42 -4.62
N ASN A 328 26.42 11.65 -4.17
CA ASN A 328 27.37 10.58 -3.95
C ASN A 328 26.97 9.79 -2.69
N LEU A 329 26.04 8.85 -2.83
CA LEU A 329 25.44 8.08 -1.72
C LEU A 329 26.47 7.28 -0.91
N GLN A 330 27.60 6.93 -1.51
CA GLN A 330 28.71 6.27 -0.81
C GLN A 330 29.36 7.18 0.25
N LYS A 331 29.33 8.50 0.02
CA LYS A 331 29.82 9.52 0.97
C LYS A 331 28.79 9.93 2.04
N ILE A 332 27.50 9.60 1.87
CA ILE A 332 26.40 10.04 2.75
C ILE A 332 25.97 8.91 3.70
N LEU A 333 25.96 7.66 3.23
CA LEU A 333 25.56 6.48 4.02
C LEU A 333 26.69 5.86 4.86
N GLU A 334 27.96 6.13 4.54
CA GLU A 334 29.09 5.65 5.37
C GLU A 334 29.16 6.37 6.74
N PRO A 335 28.99 7.72 6.84
CA PRO A 335 29.11 8.43 8.11
C PRO A 335 27.91 8.29 9.06
N THR A 336 26.68 8.06 8.57
CA THR A 336 25.48 7.98 9.43
C THR A 336 25.35 6.65 10.18
N MET A 337 26.23 5.69 9.87
CA MET A 337 26.30 4.39 10.52
C MET A 337 27.50 4.23 11.46
N ASP A 338 28.35 5.26 11.59
CA ASP A 338 29.41 5.37 12.60
C ASP A 338 29.04 6.48 13.61
N LEU A 339 29.15 6.19 14.90
CA LEU A 339 28.67 7.04 16.01
C LEU A 339 29.50 8.32 16.25
N ASP A 340 30.42 8.70 15.37
CA ASP A 340 31.42 9.76 15.64
C ASP A 340 31.35 10.98 14.73
N VAL A 341 30.18 11.27 14.13
CA VAL A 341 29.98 12.51 13.36
C VAL A 341 28.98 13.44 14.03
N SER A 342 29.52 14.53 14.60
CA SER A 342 28.75 15.65 15.13
C SER A 342 28.09 16.46 14.01
N HIS A 343 26.97 15.98 13.50
CA HIS A 343 26.04 16.82 12.75
C HIS A 343 24.70 16.83 13.49
N SER A 344 24.71 17.41 14.69
CA SER A 344 23.49 18.00 15.24
C SER A 344 23.02 19.04 14.24
N TYR A 345 21.80 18.88 13.73
CA TYR A 345 21.10 19.89 12.93
C TYR A 345 21.34 21.28 13.55
N GLU A 346 22.03 22.15 12.82
CA GLU A 346 22.10 23.56 13.19
C GLU A 346 20.68 24.13 13.08
N PRO A 347 20.11 24.72 14.14
CA PRO A 347 18.83 25.41 14.02
C PRO A 347 18.89 26.44 12.90
N LEU A 348 17.80 26.62 12.13
CA LEU A 348 17.72 27.60 11.03
C LEU A 348 18.22 29.00 11.46
N SER A 349 18.03 29.32 12.74
CA SER A 349 18.62 30.50 13.37
C SER A 349 20.16 30.51 13.29
N GLY A 350 20.89 29.47 13.73
CA GLY A 350 22.35 29.45 13.63
C GLY A 350 22.86 29.64 12.20
N TYR A 351 22.22 28.96 11.25
CA TYR A 351 22.55 29.06 9.82
C TYR A 351 22.37 30.48 9.26
N LEU A 352 21.22 31.12 9.56
CA LEU A 352 20.94 32.49 9.11
C LEU A 352 21.90 33.51 9.73
N GLY A 353 22.40 33.27 10.94
CA GLY A 353 23.32 34.17 11.65
C GLY A 353 24.71 34.15 11.06
N ARG A 354 25.11 32.99 10.55
CA ARG A 354 26.38 32.80 9.86
C ARG A 354 26.36 33.41 8.45
N GLU A 355 25.26 33.27 7.72
CA GLU A 355 25.13 33.75 6.34
C GLU A 355 24.80 35.24 6.23
N LEU A 356 24.02 35.80 7.17
CA LEU A 356 23.56 37.21 7.12
C LEU A 356 24.31 38.14 8.08
N GLY A 357 25.13 37.61 8.99
CA GLY A 357 25.92 38.41 9.93
C GLY A 357 25.06 39.39 10.75
N SER A 358 25.51 40.64 10.85
CA SER A 358 24.84 41.71 11.64
C SER A 358 23.54 42.24 11.03
N ASP A 359 23.16 41.82 9.83
CA ASP A 359 21.95 42.29 9.12
C ASP A 359 20.71 41.43 9.41
N TRP A 360 20.83 40.49 10.35
CA TRP A 360 19.70 39.72 10.85
C TRP A 360 18.68 40.61 11.59
N ILE A 361 17.40 40.54 11.20
CA ILE A 361 16.29 41.15 11.94
C ILE A 361 15.26 40.07 12.28
N LEU A 362 15.33 39.54 13.50
CA LEU A 362 14.26 38.93 14.28
C LEU A 362 14.80 38.70 15.70
N HIS A 363 14.30 39.50 16.64
CA HIS A 363 14.57 39.40 18.07
C HIS A 363 13.42 38.61 18.69
N ASN A 364 13.62 37.34 19.04
CA ASN A 364 12.76 36.61 19.96
C ASN A 364 13.60 36.19 21.16
N ALA A 365 13.36 36.87 22.28
CA ALA A 365 14.00 36.65 23.55
C ALA A 365 13.29 35.50 24.27
N ASP A 366 13.74 34.26 24.09
CA ASP A 366 13.33 33.12 24.92
C ASP A 366 14.29 31.91 24.79
N TYR A 367 15.61 32.10 24.78
CA TYR A 367 16.55 31.00 25.09
C TYR A 367 17.83 31.54 25.75
N PRO A 368 18.22 31.05 26.96
CA PRO A 368 19.46 31.44 27.61
C PRO A 368 20.67 30.75 26.97
N GLU A 369 21.69 31.53 26.60
CA GLU A 369 22.97 31.05 26.07
C GLU A 369 23.76 30.21 27.09
N ALA A 370 24.35 29.11 26.61
CA ALA A 370 25.37 28.36 27.35
C ALA A 370 26.75 28.63 26.74
N ASN A 371 27.65 29.18 27.56
CA ASN A 371 29.07 29.44 27.27
C ASN A 371 29.80 28.20 26.74
N PRO A 372 30.61 28.29 25.66
CA PRO A 372 31.55 27.25 25.30
C PRO A 372 32.91 27.47 25.99
N THR A 373 33.25 26.57 26.91
CA THR A 373 34.59 26.44 27.46
C THR A 373 35.50 25.74 26.45
N ARG A 374 36.57 26.42 26.06
CA ARG A 374 37.67 25.91 25.23
C ARG A 374 38.42 24.77 25.93
N PRO A 375 39.06 23.87 25.16
CA PRO A 375 40.44 23.52 25.50
C PRO A 375 41.42 23.80 24.35
N ASP A 376 42.60 24.15 24.81
CA ASP A 376 43.83 24.53 24.14
C ASP A 376 44.55 23.32 23.52
N GLN A 377 45.13 23.47 22.32
CA GLN A 377 46.36 22.80 21.90
C GLN A 377 47.11 23.64 20.83
N SER A 378 48.00 24.50 21.35
CA SER A 378 49.38 24.78 20.93
C SER A 378 49.86 24.61 19.46
N ARG A 379 50.39 25.73 18.93
CA ARG A 379 51.71 25.94 18.25
C ARG A 379 52.11 24.98 17.10
N ASN A 380 52.51 25.44 15.90
CA ASN A 380 53.53 26.45 15.59
C ASN A 380 53.56 26.75 14.07
N GLN A 381 53.91 28.01 13.72
CA GLN A 381 54.76 28.48 12.60
C GLN A 381 54.42 27.98 11.17
N THR A 382 54.22 28.77 10.12
CA THR A 382 54.91 29.95 9.52
C THR A 382 54.09 30.21 8.23
N THR A 383 53.89 31.38 7.63
CA THR A 383 54.86 32.29 6.99
C THR A 383 54.05 33.41 6.28
N ARG A 384 54.53 34.66 6.39
CA ARG A 384 54.67 35.70 5.34
C ARG A 384 53.48 36.02 4.39
N ARG A 385 52.99 37.28 4.43
CA ARG A 385 53.23 38.39 3.44
C ARG A 385 52.26 38.31 2.23
N ASP A 386 51.65 39.36 1.68
CA ASP A 386 51.94 40.79 1.61
C ASP A 386 50.64 41.60 1.38
N PHE A 387 50.67 42.88 1.79
CA PHE A 387 49.85 44.00 1.32
C PHE A 387 50.09 44.22 -0.21
N GLU A 388 49.22 44.80 -1.04
CA GLU A 388 48.81 46.22 -1.12
C GLU A 388 48.11 46.46 -2.51
N PRO A 389 47.77 47.70 -3.00
CA PRO A 389 46.39 48.19 -3.16
C PRO A 389 46.06 48.71 -4.60
N ALA A 390 44.91 49.39 -4.79
CA ALA A 390 44.83 50.80 -5.28
C ALA A 390 43.54 51.19 -6.07
N THR A 391 43.01 52.36 -5.68
CA THR A 391 42.49 53.51 -6.49
C THR A 391 41.11 53.52 -7.20
N GLU A 392 40.37 54.61 -6.90
CA GLU A 392 39.14 55.20 -7.49
C GLU A 392 39.34 55.72 -8.96
N PRO A 393 38.45 56.53 -9.64
CA PRO A 393 37.09 57.06 -9.34
C PRO A 393 36.05 57.09 -10.53
N ASN A 394 34.81 57.55 -10.20
CA ASN A 394 33.65 58.06 -11.01
C ASN A 394 33.95 58.77 -12.36
N PRO A 395 33.00 59.02 -13.34
CA PRO A 395 31.69 59.73 -13.13
C PRO A 395 30.53 59.57 -14.19
N GLY A 396 29.38 60.25 -13.94
CA GLY A 396 28.44 60.87 -14.94
C GLY A 396 27.09 60.17 -15.12
N ASP A 397 25.86 60.67 -14.88
CA ASP A 397 25.16 61.96 -14.71
C ASP A 397 24.10 62.22 -15.84
N LYS A 398 22.95 62.78 -15.42
CA LYS A 398 21.75 63.33 -16.14
C LYS A 398 20.49 62.47 -16.29
N ASP A 399 19.25 62.98 -16.14
CA ASP A 399 18.64 64.07 -15.35
C ASP A 399 17.09 64.02 -15.55
N ARG A 400 16.32 64.45 -14.53
CA ARG A 400 14.94 65.05 -14.55
C ARG A 400 13.67 64.22 -14.84
N ARG A 401 12.77 64.11 -13.84
CA ARG A 401 11.63 65.04 -13.53
C ARG A 401 10.73 64.52 -12.37
N ASN A 402 10.51 65.38 -11.36
CA ASN A 402 9.28 65.72 -10.59
C ASN A 402 8.13 64.67 -10.48
N GLN A 403 7.49 64.36 -9.35
CA GLN A 403 7.07 65.14 -8.16
C GLN A 403 6.54 64.15 -7.07
N GLN A 404 6.91 64.31 -5.78
CA GLN A 404 5.99 64.54 -4.64
C GLN A 404 6.68 64.31 -3.28
N ARG A 405 6.85 65.44 -2.58
CA ARG A 405 6.86 65.70 -1.13
C ARG A 405 7.05 64.52 -0.16
N ASN A 406 8.22 64.50 0.50
CA ASN A 406 8.34 64.14 1.91
C ASN A 406 9.31 65.11 2.59
N ILE A 407 8.86 65.71 3.69
CA ILE A 407 9.60 66.66 4.52
C ILE A 407 10.23 65.85 5.66
N HIS A 408 11.56 65.89 5.75
CA HIS A 408 12.32 65.50 6.94
C HIS A 408 13.27 66.65 7.28
N HIS A 409 13.21 67.12 8.51
CA HIS A 409 14.18 68.04 9.10
C HIS A 409 14.35 67.69 10.59
N PRO A 410 15.51 68.04 11.17
CA PRO A 410 16.35 67.09 11.88
C PRO A 410 16.62 67.50 13.34
N SER A 411 17.19 66.58 14.11
CA SER A 411 17.83 66.88 15.40
C SER A 411 19.28 67.32 15.18
N PRO A 412 19.76 68.45 15.75
CA PRO A 412 21.17 68.78 15.80
C PRO A 412 21.81 68.42 17.15
N ARG A 413 23.00 67.81 17.10
CA ARG A 413 24.04 67.93 18.15
C ARG A 413 24.82 69.24 17.93
N PRO A 414 25.55 69.79 18.92
CA PRO A 414 26.97 69.44 18.96
C PRO A 414 27.66 69.41 20.35
N THR A 415 28.75 68.63 20.36
CA THR A 415 30.06 68.84 21.03
C THR A 415 30.23 68.77 22.55
N THR A 416 30.85 67.66 22.99
CA THR A 416 31.78 67.58 24.14
C THR A 416 33.05 66.87 23.68
N ASP A 417 34.17 67.59 23.64
CA ASP A 417 35.45 67.19 24.25
C ASP A 417 36.37 68.43 24.23
N PRO A 418 37.12 68.72 25.32
CA PRO A 418 38.48 68.20 25.31
C PRO A 418 39.05 67.79 26.68
N ARG A 419 39.74 66.65 26.66
CA ARG A 419 41.09 66.39 27.21
C ARG A 419 41.28 66.38 28.73
N LEU A 420 41.67 65.20 29.22
CA LEU A 420 42.60 65.04 30.34
C LEU A 420 43.97 65.60 29.97
N ASP A 421 44.47 66.55 30.75
CA ASP A 421 45.92 66.76 30.96
C ASP A 421 46.12 67.27 32.39
N VAL A 422 46.90 66.51 33.17
CA VAL A 422 47.41 66.90 34.48
C VAL A 422 48.72 67.64 34.27
N PRO A 423 48.92 68.80 34.92
CA PRO A 423 50.23 69.06 35.51
C PRO A 423 50.14 69.65 36.91
N GLY A 424 51.03 69.17 37.77
CA GLY A 424 51.18 69.62 39.14
C GLY A 424 51.57 71.09 39.27
N SER A 425 51.24 71.68 40.40
CA SER A 425 51.78 72.96 40.82
C SER A 425 52.25 72.87 42.27
N THR A 426 53.57 72.89 42.40
CA THR A 426 54.35 73.26 43.57
C THR A 426 53.89 74.59 44.16
N LEU A 427 53.80 74.64 45.50
CA LEU A 427 53.96 75.83 46.35
C LEU A 427 55.11 76.73 45.82
N PRO A 428 55.14 78.08 46.00
CA PRO A 428 55.17 78.66 47.36
C PRO A 428 54.70 80.13 47.57
N LYS A 429 54.80 80.52 48.85
CA LYS A 429 55.00 81.87 49.46
C LYS A 429 53.80 82.62 50.03
N ASN A 430 53.60 82.40 51.33
CA ASN A 430 53.50 83.38 52.43
C ASN A 430 53.18 84.85 52.08
N GLY A 431 52.12 85.37 52.71
CA GLY A 431 51.85 86.79 52.82
C GLY A 431 50.51 87.05 53.53
N VAL A 432 50.56 87.11 54.86
CA VAL A 432 49.47 87.31 55.81
C VAL A 432 48.81 88.68 55.65
N THR A 433 47.47 88.81 55.80
CA THR A 433 46.79 89.61 56.86
C THR A 433 45.26 89.76 56.63
N ASN A 434 44.49 89.29 57.63
CA ASN A 434 43.35 89.89 58.35
C ASN A 434 42.14 90.47 57.55
N GLU A 435 40.86 90.33 57.93
CA GLU A 435 40.21 89.93 59.19
C GLU A 435 38.67 89.83 58.98
N ARG A 436 37.99 89.08 59.86
CA ARG A 436 36.57 89.21 60.32
C ARG A 436 35.42 88.81 59.37
N THR A 437 34.87 87.61 59.57
CA THR A 437 33.61 87.36 60.34
C THR A 437 33.38 85.85 60.48
N ARG A 438 33.34 85.33 61.71
CA ARG A 438 32.93 83.96 62.02
C ARG A 438 31.40 83.91 62.12
N GLU A 439 30.73 83.47 61.06
CA GLU A 439 29.43 82.81 61.21
C GLU A 439 29.70 81.35 61.62
N SER A 440 28.98 80.86 62.63
CA SER A 440 29.18 79.52 63.19
C SER A 440 28.88 78.44 62.16
N THR A 441 29.90 77.65 61.81
CA THR A 441 29.87 76.50 60.88
C THR A 441 28.74 75.49 61.17
N GLU A 442 28.21 75.48 62.39
CA GLU A 442 27.10 74.63 62.85
C GLU A 442 25.73 74.98 62.24
N VAL A 443 25.47 76.26 61.95
CA VAL A 443 24.18 76.73 61.39
C VAL A 443 24.09 76.40 59.89
N ILE A 444 25.22 76.45 59.19
CA ILE A 444 25.30 76.13 57.76
C ILE A 444 25.15 74.61 57.55
N LEU A 445 25.81 73.80 58.39
CA LEU A 445 25.74 72.33 58.30
C LEU A 445 24.34 71.77 58.66
N SER A 446 23.65 72.36 59.63
CA SER A 446 22.28 71.94 60.01
C SER A 446 21.24 72.31 58.95
N THR A 447 21.34 73.51 58.38
CA THR A 447 20.44 73.96 57.29
C THR A 447 20.66 73.16 56.00
N ALA A 448 21.92 72.87 55.67
CA ALA A 448 22.26 72.00 54.53
C ALA A 448 21.74 70.57 54.73
N SER A 449 21.88 69.99 55.92
CA SER A 449 21.39 68.65 56.24
C SER A 449 19.86 68.55 56.18
N GLN A 450 19.13 69.55 56.68
CA GLN A 450 17.67 69.61 56.57
C GLN A 450 17.19 69.80 55.13
N GLY A 451 17.90 70.60 54.32
CA GLY A 451 17.63 70.73 52.89
C GLY A 451 17.80 69.41 52.12
N ILE A 452 18.86 68.66 52.43
CA ILE A 452 19.15 67.34 51.84
C ILE A 452 18.08 66.31 52.25
N GLN A 453 17.66 66.29 53.52
CA GLN A 453 16.60 65.37 53.95
C GLN A 453 15.28 65.67 53.26
N ARG A 454 14.92 66.95 53.10
CA ARG A 454 13.67 67.35 52.43
C ARG A 454 13.65 66.96 50.96
N THR A 455 14.74 67.24 50.24
CA THR A 455 14.90 66.86 48.82
C THR A 455 14.93 65.34 48.62
N ASN A 456 15.54 64.58 49.54
CA ASN A 456 15.50 63.13 49.51
C ASN A 456 14.08 62.58 49.72
N ILE A 457 13.31 63.14 50.66
CA ILE A 457 11.92 62.73 50.90
C ILE A 457 11.04 63.01 49.66
N GLU A 458 11.18 64.18 49.06
CA GLU A 458 10.44 64.57 47.85
C GLU A 458 10.81 63.69 46.65
N SER A 459 12.09 63.36 46.49
CA SER A 459 12.57 62.45 45.44
C SER A 459 12.03 61.02 45.61
N VAL A 460 12.02 60.50 46.84
CA VAL A 460 11.46 59.18 47.15
C VAL A 460 9.94 59.14 46.90
N GLN A 461 9.23 60.21 47.22
CA GLN A 461 7.79 60.32 46.92
C GLN A 461 7.52 60.36 45.41
N GLN A 462 8.30 61.12 44.63
CA GLN A 462 8.18 61.13 43.17
C GLN A 462 8.44 59.75 42.55
N VAL A 463 9.50 59.07 42.98
CA VAL A 463 9.80 57.69 42.53
C VAL A 463 8.65 56.74 42.86
N ARG A 464 8.08 56.82 44.06
CA ARG A 464 6.93 56.00 44.46
C ARG A 464 5.69 56.26 43.60
N THR A 465 5.37 57.53 43.34
CA THR A 465 4.23 57.88 42.47
C THR A 465 4.43 57.43 41.02
N GLY A 466 5.65 57.52 40.49
CA GLY A 466 6.01 56.98 39.19
C GLY A 466 5.85 55.46 39.13
N HIS A 467 6.28 54.76 40.18
CA HIS A 467 6.15 53.30 40.28
C HIS A 467 4.68 52.85 40.36
N GLU A 468 3.83 53.58 41.08
CA GLU A 468 2.39 53.31 41.13
C GLU A 468 1.69 53.58 39.78
N ALA A 469 2.14 54.58 39.02
CA ALA A 469 1.62 54.85 37.68
C ALA A 469 2.01 53.75 36.68
N ILE A 470 3.26 53.26 36.73
CA ILE A 470 3.73 52.14 35.91
C ILE A 470 2.91 50.88 36.20
N ARG A 471 2.70 50.54 37.47
CA ARG A 471 1.90 49.36 37.86
C ARG A 471 0.46 49.41 37.34
N ARG A 472 -0.19 50.59 37.31
CA ARG A 472 -1.53 50.75 36.73
C ARG A 472 -1.52 50.59 35.21
N ALA A 473 -0.49 51.10 34.53
CA ALA A 473 -0.33 50.93 33.09
C ALA A 473 -0.11 49.46 32.72
N GLU A 474 0.70 48.72 33.50
CA GLU A 474 0.91 47.27 33.34
C GLU A 474 -0.39 46.47 33.52
N GLN A 475 -1.18 46.79 34.55
CA GLN A 475 -2.49 46.15 34.76
C GLN A 475 -3.45 46.41 33.59
N THR A 476 -3.48 47.64 33.08
CA THR A 476 -4.32 47.99 31.92
C THR A 476 -3.87 47.27 30.66
N ALA A 477 -2.56 47.16 30.43
CA ALA A 477 -2.00 46.41 29.31
C ALA A 477 -2.33 44.91 29.41
N SER A 478 -2.25 44.33 30.61
CA SER A 478 -2.60 42.93 30.85
C SER A 478 -4.09 42.65 30.56
N ASP A 479 -5.00 43.51 31.00
CA ASP A 479 -6.43 43.39 30.71
C ASP A 479 -6.73 43.49 29.20
N VAL A 480 -6.02 44.36 28.48
CA VAL A 480 -6.15 44.49 27.02
C VAL A 480 -5.66 43.22 26.32
N CYS A 481 -4.52 42.66 26.73
CA CYS A 481 -4.01 41.40 26.20
C CYS A 481 -4.99 40.24 26.41
N GLN A 482 -5.59 40.11 27.60
CA GLN A 482 -6.59 39.07 27.87
C GLN A 482 -7.85 39.23 27.00
N ARG A 483 -8.28 40.46 26.72
CA ARG A 483 -9.43 40.71 25.82
C ARG A 483 -9.09 40.38 24.36
N LEU A 484 -7.87 40.66 23.93
CA LEU A 484 -7.38 40.27 22.59
C LEU A 484 -7.28 38.75 22.44
N GLU A 485 -6.78 38.04 23.45
CA GLU A 485 -6.76 36.57 23.46
C GLU A 485 -8.15 35.97 23.37
N ARG A 486 -9.11 36.51 24.14
CA ARG A 486 -10.49 36.03 24.12
C ARG A 486 -11.16 36.23 22.76
N THR A 487 -10.94 37.39 22.15
CA THR A 487 -11.47 37.69 20.81
C THR A 487 -10.80 36.85 19.73
N SER A 488 -9.51 36.54 19.85
CA SER A 488 -8.82 35.58 18.97
C SER A 488 -9.44 34.19 19.08
N GLN A 489 -9.66 33.69 20.30
CA GLN A 489 -10.29 32.38 20.54
C GLN A 489 -11.72 32.30 19.97
N GLU A 490 -12.51 33.38 20.10
CA GLU A 490 -13.85 33.46 19.52
C GLU A 490 -13.81 33.43 17.97
N LEU A 491 -12.81 34.09 17.37
CA LEU A 491 -12.60 34.09 15.92
C LEU A 491 -12.20 32.71 15.40
N ASP A 492 -11.32 32.00 16.12
CA ASP A 492 -10.90 30.63 15.80
C ASP A 492 -12.08 29.65 15.89
N GLN A 493 -12.92 29.78 16.91
CA GLN A 493 -14.14 28.98 17.04
C GLN A 493 -15.12 29.22 15.89
N LEU A 494 -15.30 30.48 15.48
CA LEU A 494 -16.16 30.83 14.35
C LEU A 494 -15.61 30.27 13.04
N HIS A 495 -14.31 30.42 12.79
CA HIS A 495 -13.64 29.88 11.61
C HIS A 495 -13.79 28.35 11.55
N PHE A 496 -13.58 27.66 12.67
CA PHE A 496 -13.78 26.21 12.76
C PHE A 496 -15.22 25.80 12.45
N SER A 497 -16.22 26.54 12.94
CA SER A 497 -17.63 26.25 12.65
C SER A 497 -17.95 26.42 11.16
N ILE A 498 -17.49 27.51 10.54
CA ILE A 498 -17.70 27.78 9.11
C ILE A 498 -17.06 26.68 8.25
N HIS A 499 -15.80 26.34 8.55
CA HIS A 499 -15.09 25.29 7.84
C HIS A 499 -15.81 23.94 7.95
N ARG A 500 -16.28 23.58 9.15
CA ARG A 500 -17.03 22.33 9.38
C ARG A 500 -18.32 22.28 8.58
N ASP A 501 -19.07 23.38 8.51
CA ASP A 501 -20.35 23.42 7.81
C ASP A 501 -20.17 23.42 6.29
N LEU A 502 -19.15 24.12 5.78
CA LEU A 502 -18.73 24.02 4.37
C LEU A 502 -18.33 22.59 3.99
N GLU A 503 -17.55 21.91 4.83
CA GLU A 503 -17.12 20.54 4.58
C GLU A 503 -18.29 19.54 4.62
N ARG A 504 -19.25 19.75 5.53
CA ARG A 504 -20.52 18.99 5.54
C ARG A 504 -21.32 19.19 4.26
N GLY A 505 -21.44 20.43 3.79
CA GLY A 505 -22.12 20.77 2.54
C GLY A 505 -21.43 20.14 1.32
N ARG A 506 -20.10 20.22 1.25
CA ARG A 506 -19.28 19.60 0.20
C ARG A 506 -19.49 18.09 0.15
N ARG A 507 -19.41 17.40 1.28
CA ARG A 507 -19.63 15.94 1.38
C ARG A 507 -21.06 15.52 1.05
N ALA A 508 -22.06 16.36 1.37
CA ALA A 508 -23.44 16.09 0.99
C ALA A 508 -23.63 16.18 -0.53
N LEU A 509 -23.05 17.21 -1.15
CA LEU A 509 -23.07 17.40 -2.60
C LEU A 509 -22.33 16.27 -3.32
N GLU A 510 -21.16 15.87 -2.83
CA GLU A 510 -20.37 14.78 -3.39
C GLU A 510 -21.10 13.44 -3.32
N ARG A 511 -21.77 13.14 -2.18
CA ARG A 511 -22.62 11.95 -2.06
C ARG A 511 -23.79 11.97 -3.05
N SER A 512 -24.46 13.12 -3.21
CA SER A 512 -25.55 13.27 -4.19
C SER A 512 -25.06 13.07 -5.63
N ARG A 513 -23.88 13.63 -5.97
CA ARG A 513 -23.24 13.42 -7.28
C ARG A 513 -22.91 11.95 -7.51
N GLN A 514 -22.32 11.29 -6.52
CA GLN A 514 -21.95 9.88 -6.63
C GLN A 514 -23.18 8.99 -6.80
N ALA A 515 -24.24 9.23 -6.03
CA ALA A 515 -25.50 8.49 -6.14
C ALA A 515 -26.15 8.66 -7.52
N GLU A 516 -26.08 9.87 -8.09
CA GLU A 516 -26.58 10.10 -9.45
C GLU A 516 -25.76 9.34 -10.51
N LEU A 517 -24.43 9.36 -10.42
CA LEU A 517 -23.58 8.59 -11.33
C LEU A 517 -23.85 7.09 -11.23
N ASP A 518 -24.10 6.58 -10.03
CA ASP A 518 -24.46 5.19 -9.76
C ASP A 518 -25.81 4.82 -10.39
N SER A 519 -26.81 5.70 -10.24
CA SER A 519 -28.12 5.60 -10.92
C SER A 519 -27.96 5.53 -12.45
N PHE A 520 -27.10 6.35 -13.06
CA PHE A 520 -26.86 6.25 -14.51
C PHE A 520 -26.27 4.90 -14.92
N LYS A 521 -25.32 4.36 -14.16
CA LYS A 521 -24.68 3.07 -14.47
C LYS A 521 -25.66 1.89 -14.34
N THR A 522 -26.60 1.98 -13.40
CA THR A 522 -27.58 0.93 -13.12
C THR A 522 -28.84 1.03 -13.99
N GLU A 523 -29.41 2.21 -14.15
CA GLU A 523 -30.70 2.41 -14.80
C GLU A 523 -30.60 2.54 -16.33
N ILE A 524 -29.53 3.18 -16.85
CA ILE A 524 -29.39 3.38 -18.30
C ILE A 524 -28.92 2.08 -18.95
N ASN A 525 -29.67 1.64 -19.96
CA ASN A 525 -29.25 0.52 -20.79
C ASN A 525 -28.17 0.98 -21.79
N LEU A 526 -26.92 0.63 -21.50
CA LEU A 526 -25.77 0.97 -22.35
C LEU A 526 -25.90 0.41 -23.78
N VAL A 527 -26.60 -0.71 -23.99
CA VAL A 527 -26.84 -1.26 -25.33
C VAL A 527 -27.75 -0.33 -26.14
N ASP A 528 -28.77 0.22 -25.51
CA ASP A 528 -29.71 1.15 -26.15
C ASP A 528 -29.03 2.48 -26.44
N TYR A 529 -28.26 2.98 -25.48
CA TYR A 529 -27.47 4.20 -25.65
C TYR A 529 -26.44 4.07 -26.77
N ALA A 530 -25.65 2.99 -26.79
CA ALA A 530 -24.67 2.80 -27.85
C ALA A 530 -25.33 2.73 -29.24
N GLN A 531 -26.50 2.10 -29.36
CA GLN A 531 -27.23 2.07 -30.64
C GLN A 531 -27.74 3.46 -31.06
N SER A 532 -28.13 4.33 -30.13
CA SER A 532 -28.50 5.72 -30.46
C SER A 532 -27.31 6.53 -30.97
N GLN A 533 -26.10 6.16 -30.54
CA GLN A 533 -24.82 6.69 -31.03
C GLN A 533 -24.33 6.02 -32.32
N GLY A 534 -25.17 5.24 -33.02
CA GLY A 534 -24.86 4.66 -34.33
C GLY A 534 -24.25 3.25 -34.30
N TYR A 535 -24.12 2.61 -33.13
CA TYR A 535 -23.68 1.22 -33.06
C TYR A 535 -24.77 0.25 -33.54
N GLN A 536 -24.37 -0.78 -34.27
CA GLN A 536 -25.24 -1.84 -34.76
C GLN A 536 -25.08 -3.11 -33.90
N TYR A 537 -26.19 -3.67 -33.44
CA TYR A 537 -26.20 -4.89 -32.62
C TYR A 537 -25.93 -6.15 -33.46
N LEU A 538 -24.96 -6.97 -33.04
CA LEU A 538 -24.59 -8.21 -33.73
C LEU A 538 -25.27 -9.42 -33.08
N THR A 539 -26.45 -9.79 -33.59
CA THR A 539 -27.28 -10.88 -33.03
C THR A 539 -26.56 -12.21 -32.91
N LYS A 540 -25.76 -12.60 -33.91
CA LYS A 540 -25.05 -13.89 -33.92
C LYS A 540 -23.88 -13.96 -32.92
N GLN A 541 -23.41 -12.82 -32.42
CA GLN A 541 -22.26 -12.74 -31.50
C GLN A 541 -22.69 -12.32 -30.08
N SER A 542 -23.96 -11.96 -29.91
CA SER A 542 -24.52 -11.54 -28.64
C SER A 542 -25.19 -12.72 -27.93
N SER A 543 -25.26 -12.63 -26.60
CA SER A 543 -25.87 -13.62 -25.71
C SER A 543 -26.78 -12.93 -24.70
N ARG A 544 -27.39 -13.70 -23.80
CA ARG A 544 -28.23 -13.16 -22.71
C ARG A 544 -27.43 -12.31 -21.71
N ASN A 545 -26.13 -12.59 -21.54
CA ASN A 545 -25.27 -11.92 -20.55
C ASN A 545 -24.32 -10.88 -21.17
N SER A 546 -24.23 -10.82 -22.50
CA SER A 546 -23.37 -9.86 -23.18
C SER A 546 -23.91 -9.49 -24.56
N ALA A 547 -23.92 -8.19 -24.89
CA ALA A 547 -24.24 -7.68 -26.21
C ALA A 547 -22.96 -7.29 -26.96
N VAL A 548 -22.84 -7.69 -28.23
CA VAL A 548 -21.72 -7.28 -29.09
C VAL A 548 -22.25 -6.28 -30.10
N LEU A 549 -21.64 -5.10 -30.15
CA LEU A 549 -22.02 -4.04 -31.07
C LEU A 549 -20.84 -3.59 -31.93
N ARG A 550 -21.15 -3.12 -33.14
CA ARG A 550 -20.16 -2.60 -34.09
C ARG A 550 -20.61 -1.28 -34.66
N HIS A 551 -19.72 -0.32 -34.74
CA HIS A 551 -19.95 0.98 -35.36
C HIS A 551 -19.35 1.02 -36.78
N ASP A 552 -19.90 1.88 -37.65
CA ASP A 552 -19.50 1.98 -39.05
C ASP A 552 -18.05 2.47 -39.22
N ASN A 553 -17.51 3.21 -38.24
CA ASN A 553 -16.10 3.63 -38.18
C ASN A 553 -15.12 2.47 -37.91
N GLY A 554 -15.62 1.25 -37.73
CA GLY A 554 -14.81 0.06 -37.46
C GLY A 554 -14.73 -0.32 -35.99
N ASP A 555 -15.14 0.56 -35.05
CA ASP A 555 -15.14 0.24 -33.63
C ASP A 555 -16.08 -0.92 -33.29
N LYS A 556 -15.67 -1.76 -32.35
CA LYS A 556 -16.41 -2.93 -31.94
C LYS A 556 -16.29 -3.12 -30.44
N ILE A 557 -17.43 -3.08 -29.76
CA ILE A 557 -17.52 -3.14 -28.30
C ILE A 557 -18.33 -4.36 -27.87
N VAL A 558 -18.05 -4.81 -26.66
CA VAL A 558 -18.92 -5.75 -25.93
C VAL A 558 -19.45 -5.04 -24.71
N VAL A 559 -20.76 -5.12 -24.50
CA VAL A 559 -21.48 -4.56 -23.36
C VAL A 559 -22.00 -5.71 -22.50
N ALA A 560 -21.80 -5.64 -21.19
CA ALA A 560 -22.31 -6.58 -20.21
C ALA A 560 -22.84 -5.84 -18.99
N THR A 561 -23.43 -6.57 -18.05
CA THR A 561 -23.88 -6.02 -16.77
C THR A 561 -23.13 -6.74 -15.65
N ASP A 562 -22.44 -6.00 -14.79
CA ASP A 562 -21.75 -6.58 -13.63
C ASP A 562 -22.78 -6.96 -12.53
N THR A 563 -22.32 -7.69 -11.52
CA THR A 563 -23.10 -8.17 -10.37
C THR A 563 -23.71 -7.06 -9.51
N ASP A 564 -23.14 -5.86 -9.53
CA ASP A 564 -23.69 -4.65 -8.90
C ASP A 564 -24.80 -3.99 -9.75
N GLY A 565 -25.09 -4.54 -10.93
CA GLY A 565 -26.09 -4.02 -11.86
C GLY A 565 -25.55 -2.95 -12.82
N HIS A 566 -24.28 -2.59 -12.75
CA HIS A 566 -23.67 -1.60 -13.64
C HIS A 566 -23.51 -2.12 -15.06
N GLY A 567 -23.96 -1.32 -16.03
CA GLY A 567 -23.65 -1.53 -17.44
C GLY A 567 -22.18 -1.21 -17.71
N VAL A 568 -21.42 -2.21 -18.12
CA VAL A 568 -19.99 -2.09 -18.44
C VAL A 568 -19.75 -2.42 -19.91
N TYR A 569 -18.72 -1.83 -20.51
CA TYR A 569 -18.27 -2.15 -21.84
C TYR A 569 -16.75 -2.26 -21.92
N PHE A 570 -16.30 -2.91 -22.98
CA PHE A 570 -14.91 -2.87 -23.40
C PHE A 570 -14.82 -2.90 -24.92
N SER A 571 -13.91 -2.12 -25.48
CA SER A 571 -13.54 -2.20 -26.90
C SER A 571 -12.70 -3.45 -27.15
N ILE A 572 -12.94 -4.07 -28.30
CA ILE A 572 -12.16 -5.19 -28.82
C ILE A 572 -10.88 -4.66 -29.49
N ILE A 573 -10.87 -3.40 -29.90
CA ILE A 573 -9.78 -2.78 -30.66
C ILE A 573 -8.81 -2.06 -29.73
N ASP A 574 -9.31 -1.22 -28.83
CA ASP A 574 -8.49 -0.44 -27.90
C ASP A 574 -8.65 -0.98 -26.46
N GLU A 575 -7.54 -1.40 -25.86
CA GLU A 575 -7.56 -1.92 -24.49
C GLU A 575 -7.79 -0.84 -23.44
N ALA A 576 -7.44 0.41 -23.73
CA ALA A 576 -7.66 1.54 -22.82
C ALA A 576 -9.13 1.99 -22.81
N ASP A 577 -9.88 1.66 -23.86
CA ASP A 577 -11.27 2.05 -24.04
C ASP A 577 -12.23 1.02 -23.44
N ASN A 578 -12.48 1.17 -22.14
CA ASN A 578 -13.41 0.34 -21.38
C ASN A 578 -13.92 1.12 -20.17
N GLY A 579 -15.05 0.68 -19.62
CA GLY A 579 -15.62 1.28 -18.42
C GLY A 579 -17.13 1.15 -18.39
N THR A 580 -17.79 2.15 -17.83
CA THR A 580 -19.25 2.25 -17.70
C THR A 580 -19.83 3.13 -18.79
N ILE A 581 -21.15 3.35 -18.77
CA ILE A 581 -21.82 4.35 -19.63
C ILE A 581 -21.16 5.74 -19.53
N ILE A 582 -20.64 6.12 -18.37
CA ILE A 582 -19.97 7.42 -18.18
C ILE A 582 -18.70 7.46 -19.03
N ASP A 583 -17.85 6.46 -18.89
CA ASP A 583 -16.59 6.34 -19.62
C ASP A 583 -16.84 6.23 -21.13
N PHE A 584 -17.90 5.50 -21.51
CA PHE A 584 -18.33 5.40 -22.91
C PHE A 584 -18.62 6.78 -23.52
N VAL A 585 -19.41 7.61 -22.83
CA VAL A 585 -19.72 8.96 -23.28
C VAL A 585 -18.47 9.85 -23.28
N GLN A 586 -17.63 9.78 -22.25
CA GLN A 586 -16.40 10.56 -22.20
C GLN A 586 -15.47 10.23 -23.37
N ASN A 587 -15.31 8.95 -23.71
CA ASN A 587 -14.41 8.49 -24.76
C ASN A 587 -14.91 8.82 -26.18
N ARG A 588 -16.23 9.02 -26.37
CA ARG A 588 -16.80 9.36 -27.69
C ARG A 588 -17.05 10.87 -27.86
N SER A 589 -17.38 11.57 -26.78
CA SER A 589 -17.84 12.97 -26.84
C SER A 589 -16.84 13.97 -26.25
N ASN A 590 -15.71 13.52 -25.69
CA ASN A 590 -14.67 14.35 -25.04
C ASN A 590 -15.24 15.37 -24.03
N LEU A 591 -16.31 14.99 -23.32
CA LEU A 591 -16.98 15.85 -22.35
C LEU A 591 -16.36 15.71 -20.96
N SER A 592 -16.41 16.82 -20.20
CA SER A 592 -16.14 16.77 -18.77
C SER A 592 -17.24 15.97 -18.05
N LEU A 593 -16.95 15.48 -16.84
CA LEU A 593 -17.94 14.74 -16.03
C LEU A 593 -19.25 15.52 -15.82
N GLY A 594 -19.18 16.85 -15.74
CA GLY A 594 -20.36 17.70 -15.67
C GLY A 594 -21.19 17.70 -16.95
N GLY A 595 -20.52 17.69 -18.12
CA GLY A 595 -21.16 17.57 -19.43
C GLY A 595 -21.84 16.21 -19.59
N VAL A 596 -21.15 15.12 -19.25
CA VAL A 596 -21.71 13.76 -19.30
C VAL A 596 -22.94 13.61 -18.41
N ARG A 597 -22.91 14.16 -17.19
CA ARG A 597 -24.09 14.15 -16.31
C ARG A 597 -25.29 14.86 -16.95
N LYS A 598 -25.07 15.95 -17.68
CA LYS A 598 -26.16 16.67 -18.37
C LYS A 598 -26.74 15.82 -19.50
N GLU A 599 -25.89 15.30 -20.37
CA GLU A 599 -26.29 14.42 -21.49
C GLU A 599 -27.06 13.18 -21.01
N LEU A 600 -26.57 12.51 -19.96
CA LEU A 600 -27.22 11.32 -19.43
C LEU A 600 -28.53 11.62 -18.69
N ARG A 601 -28.70 12.80 -18.06
CA ARG A 601 -30.00 13.25 -17.55
C ARG A 601 -31.00 13.45 -18.67
N ASP A 602 -30.60 14.21 -19.69
CA ASP A 602 -31.45 14.51 -20.83
C ASP A 602 -31.91 13.20 -21.50
N TRP A 603 -31.00 12.22 -21.62
CA TRP A 603 -31.32 10.88 -22.13
C TRP A 603 -32.26 10.07 -21.22
N ARG A 604 -32.07 10.14 -19.89
CA ARG A 604 -32.91 9.39 -18.93
C ARG A 604 -34.32 9.97 -18.84
N ASP A 605 -34.43 11.29 -18.86
CA ASP A 605 -35.67 12.03 -18.59
C ASP A 605 -36.54 12.14 -19.86
N GLU A 606 -35.96 12.03 -21.07
CA GLU A 606 -36.69 11.98 -22.35
C GLU A 606 -36.52 10.63 -23.10
N PRO A 607 -37.35 9.60 -22.80
CA PRO A 607 -37.31 8.38 -23.58
C PRO A 607 -38.00 8.57 -24.95
N ARG A 608 -37.16 8.64 -25.99
CA ARG A 608 -37.40 8.28 -27.41
C ARG A 608 -38.28 9.21 -28.26
N MET A 609 -37.64 10.14 -28.98
CA MET A 609 -38.07 10.54 -30.32
C MET A 609 -36.89 10.91 -31.24
N GLN A 610 -35.93 10.01 -31.47
CA GLN A 610 -34.89 10.12 -32.51
C GLN A 610 -34.06 8.83 -32.46
N THR A 611 -33.78 8.04 -33.50
CA THR A 611 -33.90 8.14 -34.97
C THR A 611 -34.35 6.76 -35.51
N SER A 612 -34.69 6.66 -36.80
CA SER A 612 -35.19 5.45 -37.49
C SER A 612 -34.22 4.24 -37.56
N LYS A 613 -33.23 4.12 -36.66
CA LYS A 613 -32.11 3.17 -36.74
C LYS A 613 -31.83 2.31 -35.50
N PHE A 614 -32.57 2.47 -34.40
CA PHE A 614 -32.34 1.70 -33.17
C PHE A 614 -33.53 0.81 -32.78
N ILE A 615 -33.24 -0.44 -32.40
CA ILE A 615 -34.20 -1.42 -31.90
C ILE A 615 -33.94 -1.64 -30.40
N PRO A 616 -34.89 -1.32 -29.51
CA PRO A 616 -34.77 -1.59 -28.07
C PRO A 616 -34.35 -3.02 -27.78
N ARG A 617 -33.36 -3.18 -26.91
CA ARG A 617 -32.89 -4.48 -26.44
C ARG A 617 -33.01 -4.58 -24.93
N ASP A 618 -33.18 -5.78 -24.41
CA ASP A 618 -33.08 -6.00 -22.97
C ASP A 618 -31.66 -5.73 -22.51
N LYS A 619 -31.52 -5.13 -21.33
CA LYS A 619 -30.23 -4.98 -20.67
C LYS A 619 -29.63 -6.37 -20.45
N PRO A 620 -28.34 -6.61 -20.78
CA PRO A 620 -27.69 -7.90 -20.52
C PRO A 620 -27.86 -8.32 -19.06
N GLN A 621 -28.09 -9.61 -18.80
CA GLN A 621 -28.25 -10.11 -17.44
C GLN A 621 -26.92 -10.06 -16.66
N PRO A 622 -26.95 -9.75 -15.35
CA PRO A 622 -25.76 -9.67 -14.51
C PRO A 622 -24.85 -10.89 -14.66
N ILE A 623 -23.55 -10.64 -14.73
CA ILE A 623 -22.53 -11.66 -14.92
C ILE A 623 -21.38 -11.44 -13.93
N ASN A 624 -20.82 -12.52 -13.41
CA ASN A 624 -19.63 -12.46 -12.54
C ASN A 624 -18.43 -11.89 -13.32
N SER A 625 -17.64 -11.03 -12.67
CA SER A 625 -16.41 -10.42 -13.20
C SER A 625 -15.41 -11.45 -13.77
N ASP A 626 -15.27 -12.61 -13.14
CA ASP A 626 -14.42 -13.70 -13.64
C ASP A 626 -14.89 -14.20 -15.02
N HIS A 627 -16.20 -14.33 -15.18
CA HIS A 627 -16.83 -14.76 -16.43
C HIS A 627 -16.87 -13.63 -17.47
N LEU A 628 -16.97 -12.38 -17.04
CA LEU A 628 -16.77 -11.22 -17.90
C LEU A 628 -15.35 -11.18 -18.47
N GLY A 629 -14.35 -11.51 -17.65
CA GLY A 629 -12.96 -11.66 -18.06
C GLY A 629 -12.78 -12.71 -19.16
N VAL A 630 -13.50 -13.83 -19.07
CA VAL A 630 -13.55 -14.86 -20.12
C VAL A 630 -14.14 -14.31 -21.42
N ILE A 631 -15.29 -13.63 -21.36
CA ILE A 631 -15.92 -13.03 -22.54
C ILE A 631 -14.99 -12.00 -23.19
N LYS A 632 -14.34 -11.16 -22.38
CA LYS A 632 -13.34 -10.19 -22.84
C LYS A 632 -12.19 -10.87 -23.56
N ALA A 633 -11.62 -11.93 -22.98
CA ALA A 633 -10.57 -12.70 -23.62
C ALA A 633 -11.03 -13.29 -24.97
N ILE A 634 -12.21 -13.91 -25.02
CA ILE A 634 -12.70 -14.58 -26.23
C ILE A 634 -13.06 -13.60 -27.34
N SER A 635 -13.61 -12.43 -27.00
CA SER A 635 -13.97 -11.40 -27.98
C SER A 635 -12.81 -10.97 -28.89
N ARG A 636 -11.57 -11.18 -28.43
CA ARG A 636 -10.33 -10.86 -29.13
C ARG A 636 -9.79 -12.02 -29.97
N PHE A 637 -10.31 -13.23 -29.80
CA PHE A 637 -9.80 -14.38 -30.53
C PHE A 637 -10.25 -14.36 -31.98
N LYS A 638 -9.36 -14.82 -32.86
CA LYS A 638 -9.63 -14.95 -34.28
C LYS A 638 -10.08 -16.36 -34.58
N VAL A 639 -11.15 -16.53 -35.36
CA VAL A 639 -11.58 -17.86 -35.80
C VAL A 639 -10.45 -18.55 -36.55
N ALA A 640 -10.10 -19.76 -36.12
CA ALA A 640 -9.01 -20.52 -36.70
C ALA A 640 -9.45 -21.15 -38.03
N GLN A 641 -8.87 -20.69 -39.13
CA GLN A 641 -9.04 -21.30 -40.47
C GLN A 641 -7.88 -22.24 -40.84
N LYS A 642 -6.74 -22.05 -40.17
CA LYS A 642 -5.51 -22.86 -40.20
C LYS A 642 -4.83 -22.73 -38.84
N HIS A 643 -4.05 -23.72 -38.43
CA HIS A 643 -3.34 -23.65 -37.15
C HIS A 643 -2.15 -24.63 -37.11
N ASP A 644 -0.94 -24.09 -37.01
CA ASP A 644 0.31 -24.88 -37.11
C ASP A 644 0.37 -26.03 -36.09
N TYR A 645 0.07 -25.77 -34.82
CA TYR A 645 -0.02 -26.80 -33.78
C TYR A 645 -1.00 -27.94 -34.12
N LEU A 646 -2.21 -27.62 -34.62
CA LEU A 646 -3.20 -28.66 -34.96
C LEU A 646 -2.79 -29.47 -36.20
N GLU A 647 -2.14 -28.82 -37.17
CA GLU A 647 -1.59 -29.48 -38.36
C GLU A 647 -0.44 -30.44 -38.02
N LYS A 648 0.42 -30.04 -37.07
CA LYS A 648 1.45 -30.94 -36.49
C LYS A 648 0.81 -32.14 -35.78
N ARG A 649 -0.34 -31.95 -35.14
CA ARG A 649 -1.16 -33.03 -34.55
C ARG A 649 -1.97 -33.85 -35.58
N GLY A 650 -1.78 -33.60 -36.89
CA GLY A 650 -2.39 -34.38 -37.97
C GLY A 650 -3.80 -33.95 -38.39
N ILE A 651 -4.35 -32.89 -37.78
CA ILE A 651 -5.65 -32.34 -38.17
C ILE A 651 -5.50 -31.52 -39.45
N LYS A 652 -6.25 -31.87 -40.51
CA LYS A 652 -6.21 -31.16 -41.79
C LYS A 652 -6.87 -29.79 -41.67
N GLN A 653 -6.35 -28.79 -42.38
CA GLN A 653 -6.97 -27.45 -42.45
C GLN A 653 -8.41 -27.49 -42.96
N SER A 654 -8.76 -28.45 -43.81
CA SER A 654 -10.13 -28.65 -44.31
C SER A 654 -11.12 -28.98 -43.18
N ILE A 655 -10.68 -29.59 -42.08
CA ILE A 655 -11.53 -29.87 -40.92
C ILE A 655 -11.95 -28.56 -40.25
N LEU A 656 -11.02 -27.63 -40.02
CA LEU A 656 -11.31 -26.33 -39.42
C LEU A 656 -12.23 -25.46 -40.29
N LYS A 657 -12.21 -25.70 -41.62
CA LYS A 657 -13.05 -25.02 -42.61
C LYS A 657 -14.41 -25.70 -42.84
N SER A 658 -14.61 -26.90 -42.32
CA SER A 658 -15.87 -27.63 -42.50
C SER A 658 -17.00 -26.99 -41.72
N ASP A 659 -18.23 -27.13 -42.21
CA ASP A 659 -19.43 -26.61 -41.51
C ASP A 659 -19.55 -27.14 -40.09
N ARG A 660 -19.02 -28.35 -39.83
CA ARG A 660 -19.03 -28.98 -38.50
C ARG A 660 -18.14 -28.27 -37.47
N PHE A 661 -16.98 -27.75 -37.87
CA PHE A 661 -15.99 -27.19 -36.93
C PHE A 661 -15.64 -25.72 -37.15
N MET A 662 -16.13 -25.09 -38.22
CA MET A 662 -15.93 -23.67 -38.47
C MET A 662 -16.42 -22.84 -37.26
N GLY A 663 -15.54 -22.01 -36.72
CA GLY A 663 -15.83 -21.18 -35.54
C GLY A 663 -15.78 -21.91 -34.19
N THR A 664 -15.49 -23.22 -34.16
CA THR A 664 -15.38 -23.99 -32.91
C THR A 664 -13.97 -23.96 -32.31
N VAL A 665 -12.99 -23.50 -33.09
CA VAL A 665 -11.61 -23.27 -32.67
C VAL A 665 -11.23 -21.83 -32.99
N ALA A 666 -10.57 -21.17 -32.04
CA ALA A 666 -10.04 -19.83 -32.22
C ALA A 666 -8.54 -19.78 -31.94
N ILE A 667 -7.90 -18.67 -32.28
CA ILE A 667 -6.48 -18.41 -32.04
C ILE A 667 -6.38 -17.14 -31.19
N ASP A 668 -5.64 -17.23 -30.08
CA ASP A 668 -5.33 -16.06 -29.26
C ASP A 668 -4.11 -15.29 -29.81
N ASN A 669 -3.80 -14.15 -29.19
CA ASN A 669 -2.66 -13.31 -29.60
C ASN A 669 -1.29 -13.97 -29.38
N ARG A 670 -1.24 -15.08 -28.62
CA ARG A 670 -0.02 -15.86 -28.36
C ARG A 670 0.10 -17.06 -29.32
N GLY A 671 -0.84 -17.23 -30.25
CA GLY A 671 -0.86 -18.34 -31.19
C GLY A 671 -1.32 -19.67 -30.59
N ASN A 672 -2.02 -19.65 -29.46
CA ASN A 672 -2.59 -20.86 -28.86
C ASN A 672 -3.91 -21.24 -29.55
N ALA A 673 -4.14 -22.55 -29.67
CA ALA A 673 -5.42 -23.08 -30.11
C ALA A 673 -6.41 -23.00 -28.95
N ILE A 674 -7.48 -22.24 -29.14
CA ILE A 674 -8.52 -22.00 -28.16
C ILE A 674 -9.76 -22.83 -28.48
N PHE A 675 -10.23 -23.57 -27.50
CA PHE A 675 -11.43 -24.40 -27.53
C PHE A 675 -12.45 -23.83 -26.54
N PRO A 676 -13.50 -23.12 -26.99
CA PRO A 676 -14.50 -22.53 -26.10
C PRO A 676 -15.46 -23.55 -25.49
N HIS A 677 -15.78 -23.42 -24.21
CA HIS A 677 -16.70 -24.27 -23.47
C HIS A 677 -18.03 -23.55 -23.26
N TYR A 678 -19.14 -24.28 -23.36
CA TYR A 678 -20.49 -23.76 -23.26
C TYR A 678 -21.34 -24.57 -22.29
N ASP A 679 -22.26 -23.88 -21.60
CA ASP A 679 -23.38 -24.43 -20.86
C ASP A 679 -24.72 -24.01 -21.50
N GLN A 680 -25.82 -24.09 -20.74
CA GLN A 680 -27.14 -23.67 -21.19
C GLN A 680 -27.30 -22.14 -21.32
N ASN A 681 -26.51 -21.37 -20.58
CA ASN A 681 -26.58 -19.91 -20.52
C ASN A 681 -25.62 -19.24 -21.53
N GLY A 682 -24.60 -19.97 -21.97
CA GLY A 682 -23.69 -19.54 -23.00
C GLY A 682 -22.27 -20.01 -22.75
N LEU A 683 -21.32 -19.13 -23.04
CA LEU A 683 -19.90 -19.41 -23.04
C LEU A 683 -19.32 -19.30 -21.62
N THR A 684 -18.77 -20.36 -21.05
CA THR A 684 -18.35 -20.40 -19.64
C THR A 684 -16.85 -20.32 -19.42
N GLY A 685 -16.05 -20.58 -20.44
CA GLY A 685 -14.61 -20.73 -20.34
C GLY A 685 -14.00 -21.22 -21.65
N PHE A 686 -12.69 -21.45 -21.65
CA PHE A 686 -12.02 -22.07 -22.78
C PHE A 686 -10.79 -22.87 -22.36
N THR A 687 -10.48 -23.92 -23.12
CA THR A 687 -9.21 -24.63 -23.02
C THR A 687 -8.25 -24.05 -24.07
N ALA A 688 -7.05 -23.67 -23.64
CA ALA A 688 -5.97 -23.26 -24.52
C ALA A 688 -4.94 -24.39 -24.65
N LYS A 689 -4.55 -24.71 -25.88
CA LYS A 689 -3.56 -25.75 -26.21
C LYS A 689 -2.49 -25.17 -27.13
N ASN A 690 -1.25 -25.56 -26.87
CA ASN A 690 -0.13 -25.33 -27.78
C ASN A 690 0.95 -26.39 -27.53
N GLU A 691 2.08 -26.29 -28.22
CA GLU A 691 3.23 -27.15 -27.96
C GLU A 691 3.65 -27.05 -26.50
N ASN A 692 3.65 -28.20 -25.79
CA ASN A 692 3.98 -28.30 -24.37
C ASN A 692 3.13 -27.43 -23.42
N PHE A 693 1.98 -26.93 -23.89
CA PHE A 693 1.11 -26.07 -23.11
C PHE A 693 -0.33 -26.57 -23.12
N THR A 694 -0.92 -26.67 -21.93
CA THR A 694 -2.35 -26.88 -21.73
C THR A 694 -2.78 -26.00 -20.58
N GLY A 695 -3.74 -25.11 -20.82
CA GLY A 695 -4.31 -24.25 -19.80
C GLY A 695 -5.83 -24.18 -19.93
N PHE A 696 -6.50 -23.87 -18.83
CA PHE A 696 -7.90 -23.50 -18.83
C PHE A 696 -8.02 -22.02 -18.46
N SER A 697 -9.00 -21.32 -19.04
CA SER A 697 -9.22 -19.89 -18.82
C SER A 697 -9.39 -19.58 -17.33
N LYS A 698 -8.57 -18.66 -16.80
CA LYS A 698 -8.69 -18.16 -15.42
C LYS A 698 -10.06 -17.49 -15.24
N GLY A 699 -10.76 -17.84 -14.16
CA GLY A 699 -12.13 -17.35 -13.88
C GLY A 699 -13.23 -18.07 -14.68
N GLY A 700 -12.88 -18.91 -15.65
CA GLY A 700 -13.86 -19.72 -16.37
C GLY A 700 -14.33 -20.93 -15.58
N THR A 701 -15.51 -21.44 -15.93
CA THR A 701 -16.00 -22.74 -15.46
C THR A 701 -15.93 -23.76 -16.60
N LYS A 702 -15.34 -24.93 -16.31
CA LYS A 702 -15.21 -26.01 -17.29
C LYS A 702 -16.58 -26.63 -17.57
N ALA A 703 -17.19 -26.25 -18.69
CA ALA A 703 -18.42 -26.86 -19.23
C ALA A 703 -18.05 -27.77 -20.42
N LEU A 704 -18.84 -27.82 -21.50
CA LEU A 704 -18.56 -28.68 -22.64
C LEU A 704 -18.07 -27.88 -23.84
N TRP A 705 -17.00 -28.33 -24.50
CA TRP A 705 -16.77 -27.92 -25.88
C TRP A 705 -17.68 -28.74 -26.80
N ARG A 706 -18.18 -28.12 -27.87
CA ARG A 706 -19.11 -28.76 -28.81
C ARG A 706 -18.82 -28.35 -30.26
N SER A 707 -19.05 -29.26 -31.20
CA SER A 707 -19.09 -28.95 -32.62
C SER A 707 -20.32 -28.11 -32.99
N GLN A 708 -20.35 -27.54 -34.19
CA GLN A 708 -21.56 -26.88 -34.69
C GLN A 708 -22.73 -27.87 -34.76
N PRO A 709 -23.94 -27.45 -34.37
CA PRO A 709 -25.14 -28.26 -34.54
C PRO A 709 -25.61 -28.23 -36.00
N ASP A 710 -26.14 -29.36 -36.47
CA ASP A 710 -26.83 -29.50 -37.75
C ASP A 710 -28.20 -30.17 -37.52
N GLU A 711 -29.22 -29.79 -38.29
CA GLU A 711 -30.58 -30.35 -38.15
C GLU A 711 -30.65 -31.85 -38.52
N GLY A 712 -29.75 -32.28 -39.40
CA GLY A 712 -29.58 -33.66 -39.82
C GLY A 712 -28.87 -34.55 -38.80
N ASP A 713 -28.37 -34.01 -37.69
CA ASP A 713 -27.61 -34.78 -36.70
C ASP A 713 -28.42 -35.98 -36.16
N ARG A 714 -27.87 -37.18 -36.29
CA ARG A 714 -28.45 -38.44 -35.77
C ARG A 714 -27.46 -39.27 -34.96
N ARG A 715 -26.25 -38.75 -34.74
CA ARG A 715 -25.20 -39.37 -33.93
C ARG A 715 -24.55 -38.33 -33.03
N LEU A 716 -24.42 -38.63 -31.74
CA LEU A 716 -23.67 -37.84 -30.76
C LEU A 716 -22.42 -38.62 -30.34
N VAL A 717 -21.24 -38.09 -30.62
CA VAL A 717 -19.96 -38.65 -30.16
C VAL A 717 -19.43 -37.83 -28.97
N ILE A 718 -19.09 -38.52 -27.88
CA ILE A 718 -18.57 -37.93 -26.65
C ILE A 718 -17.10 -38.34 -26.50
N VAL A 719 -16.20 -37.37 -26.44
CA VAL A 719 -14.73 -37.57 -26.32
C VAL A 719 -14.15 -36.80 -25.13
N GLU A 720 -12.87 -37.03 -24.82
CA GLU A 720 -12.20 -36.32 -23.73
C GLU A 720 -11.64 -34.96 -24.13
N SER A 721 -11.18 -34.78 -25.38
CA SER A 721 -10.67 -33.50 -25.86
C SER A 721 -11.26 -33.09 -27.22
N ALA A 722 -11.29 -31.78 -27.49
CA ALA A 722 -11.71 -31.26 -28.79
C ALA A 722 -10.81 -31.74 -29.94
N ILE A 723 -9.53 -32.02 -29.65
CA ILE A 723 -8.59 -32.58 -30.64
C ILE A 723 -8.99 -34.02 -30.99
N ASP A 724 -9.46 -34.81 -30.01
CA ASP A 724 -9.99 -36.16 -30.27
C ASP A 724 -11.29 -36.11 -31.06
N ALA A 725 -12.16 -35.13 -30.82
CA ALA A 725 -13.37 -34.95 -31.61
C ALA A 725 -13.04 -34.70 -33.10
N MET A 726 -12.11 -33.78 -33.36
CA MET A 726 -11.66 -33.49 -34.73
C MET A 726 -10.93 -34.69 -35.35
N SER A 727 -10.16 -35.43 -34.55
CA SER A 727 -9.45 -36.64 -35.02
C SER A 727 -10.42 -37.75 -35.39
N TYR A 728 -11.40 -38.01 -34.53
CA TYR A 728 -12.46 -38.98 -34.78
C TYR A 728 -13.27 -38.60 -36.00
N HIS A 729 -13.60 -37.32 -36.17
CA HIS A 729 -14.28 -36.86 -37.38
C HIS A 729 -13.44 -37.10 -38.64
N GLN A 730 -12.14 -36.77 -38.63
CA GLN A 730 -11.29 -37.00 -39.79
C GLN A 730 -11.15 -38.49 -40.16
N LEU A 731 -11.26 -39.41 -39.18
CA LEU A 731 -11.17 -40.85 -39.42
C LEU A 731 -12.49 -41.48 -39.88
N PHE A 732 -13.64 -40.97 -39.43
CA PHE A 732 -14.92 -41.69 -39.56
C PHE A 732 -16.07 -40.89 -40.19
N SER A 733 -15.86 -39.61 -40.54
CA SER A 733 -16.91 -38.73 -41.10
C SER A 733 -17.52 -39.25 -42.39
N GLU A 734 -16.74 -39.88 -43.28
CA GLU A 734 -17.27 -40.43 -44.54
C GLU A 734 -18.34 -41.49 -44.33
N LYS A 735 -18.22 -42.29 -43.25
CA LYS A 735 -19.22 -43.30 -42.89
C LYS A 735 -20.36 -42.73 -42.08
N ASN A 736 -20.12 -41.64 -41.34
CA ASN A 736 -21.06 -41.05 -40.39
C ASN A 736 -21.10 -39.52 -40.51
N PRO A 737 -21.67 -38.96 -41.60
CA PRO A 737 -21.63 -37.52 -41.86
C PRO A 737 -22.50 -36.70 -40.89
N HIS A 738 -23.57 -37.28 -40.36
CA HIS A 738 -24.54 -36.64 -39.46
C HIS A 738 -24.17 -36.76 -37.98
N THR A 739 -22.90 -36.48 -37.68
CA THR A 739 -22.32 -36.65 -36.34
C THR A 739 -22.02 -35.31 -35.67
N ARG A 740 -22.57 -35.14 -34.47
CA ARG A 740 -22.24 -34.05 -33.54
C ARG A 740 -21.23 -34.53 -32.51
N TYR A 741 -20.33 -33.64 -32.08
CA TYR A 741 -19.28 -33.95 -31.13
C TYR A 741 -19.36 -33.06 -29.89
N ILE A 742 -19.12 -33.65 -28.73
CA ILE A 742 -18.89 -32.92 -27.48
C ILE A 742 -17.63 -33.44 -26.79
N SER A 743 -16.88 -32.56 -26.13
CA SER A 743 -15.72 -32.96 -25.35
C SER A 743 -15.76 -32.45 -23.91
N THR A 744 -15.34 -33.29 -22.97
CA THR A 744 -15.35 -32.99 -21.53
C THR A 744 -14.15 -32.15 -21.06
N GLY A 745 -13.04 -32.17 -21.81
CA GLY A 745 -11.80 -31.52 -21.41
C GLY A 745 -11.09 -32.23 -20.24
N GLY A 746 -11.21 -33.55 -20.13
CA GLY A 746 -10.66 -34.39 -19.05
C GLY A 746 -11.71 -34.84 -18.02
N THR A 747 -11.34 -34.92 -16.74
CA THR A 747 -12.21 -35.35 -15.65
C THR A 747 -13.48 -34.51 -15.56
N ILE A 748 -14.63 -35.18 -15.53
CA ILE A 748 -15.96 -34.54 -15.49
C ILE A 748 -16.34 -34.05 -14.10
N SER A 749 -16.91 -32.84 -14.03
CA SER A 749 -17.65 -32.36 -12.85
C SER A 749 -19.11 -32.86 -12.87
N SER A 750 -19.83 -32.68 -11.75
CA SER A 750 -21.28 -32.94 -11.68
C SER A 750 -22.06 -32.06 -12.66
N SER A 751 -21.73 -30.77 -12.77
CA SER A 751 -22.38 -29.84 -13.71
C SER A 751 -22.16 -30.24 -15.17
N GLN A 752 -20.96 -30.71 -15.54
CA GLN A 752 -20.71 -31.23 -16.88
C GLN A 752 -21.50 -32.50 -17.15
N LEU A 753 -21.64 -33.38 -16.16
CA LEU A 753 -22.43 -34.60 -16.29
C LEU A 753 -23.90 -34.28 -16.59
N ASP A 754 -24.49 -33.27 -15.97
CA ASP A 754 -25.86 -32.84 -16.24
C ASP A 754 -26.04 -32.28 -17.67
N LEU A 755 -25.05 -31.53 -18.16
CA LEU A 755 -25.03 -31.07 -19.56
C LEU A 755 -24.96 -32.25 -20.54
N ILE A 756 -24.13 -33.25 -20.24
CA ILE A 756 -24.00 -34.46 -21.07
C ILE A 756 -25.31 -35.26 -21.05
N LYS A 757 -25.92 -35.45 -19.88
CA LYS A 757 -27.24 -36.10 -19.73
C LYS A 757 -28.30 -35.42 -20.59
N THR A 758 -28.33 -34.08 -20.58
CA THR A 758 -29.25 -33.30 -21.41
C THR A 758 -29.01 -33.57 -22.89
N ALA A 759 -27.75 -33.52 -23.35
CA ALA A 759 -27.40 -33.78 -24.75
C ALA A 759 -27.73 -35.23 -25.18
N MET A 760 -27.51 -36.21 -24.30
CA MET A 760 -27.86 -37.62 -24.53
C MET A 760 -29.38 -37.80 -24.63
N ALA A 761 -30.15 -37.16 -23.75
CA ALA A 761 -31.61 -37.19 -23.78
C ALA A 761 -32.15 -36.59 -25.08
N ASP A 762 -31.64 -35.45 -25.51
CA ASP A 762 -32.09 -34.79 -26.74
C ASP A 762 -31.75 -35.60 -28.00
N MET A 763 -30.56 -36.21 -28.06
CA MET A 763 -30.21 -37.13 -29.16
C MET A 763 -31.11 -38.38 -29.16
N THR A 764 -31.45 -38.90 -27.99
CA THR A 764 -32.34 -40.07 -27.85
C THR A 764 -33.77 -39.74 -28.28
N LYS A 765 -34.29 -38.55 -27.96
CA LYS A 765 -35.64 -38.11 -28.35
C LYS A 765 -35.84 -38.12 -29.87
N ILE A 766 -34.80 -37.78 -30.63
CA ILE A 766 -34.84 -37.79 -32.10
C ILE A 766 -34.45 -39.15 -32.71
N GLY A 767 -34.32 -40.20 -31.88
CA GLY A 767 -34.00 -41.56 -32.31
C GLY A 767 -32.54 -41.77 -32.74
N GLY A 768 -31.65 -40.84 -32.40
CA GLY A 768 -30.23 -40.90 -32.73
C GLY A 768 -29.44 -41.86 -31.85
N GLU A 769 -28.18 -42.09 -32.23
CA GLU A 769 -27.24 -42.93 -31.48
C GLU A 769 -26.23 -42.10 -30.68
N ILE A 770 -25.77 -42.65 -29.56
CA ILE A 770 -24.77 -42.07 -28.68
C ILE A 770 -23.53 -42.96 -28.72
N VAL A 771 -22.37 -42.37 -28.99
CA VAL A 771 -21.10 -43.08 -29.03
C VAL A 771 -20.16 -42.45 -28.02
N ILE A 772 -19.73 -43.24 -27.04
CA ILE A 772 -18.71 -42.83 -26.08
C ILE A 772 -17.35 -43.23 -26.66
N ALA A 773 -16.60 -42.22 -27.11
CA ALA A 773 -15.31 -42.33 -27.77
C ALA A 773 -14.18 -41.79 -26.89
N THR A 774 -14.10 -42.22 -25.62
CA THR A 774 -13.09 -41.79 -24.65
C THR A 774 -11.78 -42.55 -24.80
N ASP A 775 -10.73 -42.09 -24.10
CA ASP A 775 -9.38 -42.63 -24.20
C ASP A 775 -9.32 -44.10 -23.75
N ASN A 776 -8.34 -44.84 -24.28
CA ASN A 776 -8.10 -46.24 -23.92
C ASN A 776 -7.18 -46.35 -22.69
N ASP A 777 -7.53 -45.65 -21.61
CA ASP A 777 -6.82 -45.71 -20.33
C ASP A 777 -7.77 -45.91 -19.15
N GLN A 778 -7.25 -46.02 -17.93
CA GLN A 778 -8.09 -46.27 -16.75
C GLN A 778 -9.11 -45.14 -16.49
N ALA A 779 -8.77 -43.89 -16.80
CA ALA A 779 -9.63 -42.74 -16.58
C ALA A 779 -10.76 -42.72 -17.62
N GLY A 780 -10.44 -42.89 -18.90
CA GLY A 780 -11.42 -42.99 -19.99
C GLY A 780 -12.34 -44.19 -19.83
N ASN A 781 -11.83 -45.32 -19.34
CA ASN A 781 -12.65 -46.49 -18.98
C ASN A 781 -13.70 -46.17 -17.91
N LYS A 782 -13.31 -45.47 -16.84
CA LYS A 782 -14.24 -45.06 -15.77
C LYS A 782 -15.26 -44.06 -16.29
N LEU A 783 -14.82 -43.08 -17.09
CA LEU A 783 -15.70 -42.09 -17.70
C LEU A 783 -16.78 -42.76 -18.56
N ALA A 784 -16.39 -43.70 -19.42
CA ALA A 784 -17.33 -44.43 -20.26
C ALA A 784 -18.35 -45.24 -19.47
N GLN A 785 -17.94 -45.89 -18.38
CA GLN A 785 -18.87 -46.60 -17.50
C GLN A 785 -19.88 -45.65 -16.85
N THR A 786 -19.43 -44.49 -16.35
CA THR A 786 -20.30 -43.48 -15.77
C THR A 786 -21.32 -42.97 -16.78
N LEU A 787 -20.87 -42.59 -17.98
CA LEU A 787 -21.75 -42.08 -19.03
C LEU A 787 -22.76 -43.14 -19.51
N THR A 788 -22.34 -44.41 -19.58
CA THR A 788 -23.23 -45.52 -19.94
C THR A 788 -24.34 -45.72 -18.91
N LYS A 789 -24.04 -45.60 -17.62
CA LYS A 789 -25.04 -45.71 -16.54
C LYS A 789 -26.04 -44.56 -16.53
N GLU A 790 -25.59 -43.38 -16.93
CA GLU A 790 -26.38 -42.14 -16.90
C GLU A 790 -27.15 -41.89 -18.20
N ALA A 791 -26.98 -42.75 -19.20
CA ALA A 791 -27.68 -42.67 -20.47
C ALA A 791 -29.18 -43.03 -20.31
N PRO A 792 -30.09 -42.39 -21.07
CA PRO A 792 -31.51 -42.73 -21.03
C PRO A 792 -31.76 -44.21 -21.38
N SER A 793 -32.71 -44.88 -20.72
CA SER A 793 -32.94 -46.33 -20.86
C SER A 793 -33.32 -46.79 -22.28
N LYS A 794 -33.82 -45.89 -23.13
CA LYS A 794 -34.17 -46.15 -24.55
C LYS A 794 -33.08 -45.73 -25.54
N SER A 795 -31.92 -45.29 -25.06
CA SER A 795 -30.86 -44.78 -25.91
C SER A 795 -30.12 -45.90 -26.64
N LYS A 796 -29.75 -45.67 -27.91
CA LYS A 796 -28.82 -46.52 -28.64
C LYS A 796 -27.40 -46.07 -28.30
N ILE A 797 -26.81 -46.69 -27.29
CA ILE A 797 -25.48 -46.32 -26.80
C ILE A 797 -24.42 -47.37 -27.16
N SER A 798 -23.26 -46.93 -27.62
CA SER A 798 -22.10 -47.79 -27.85
C SER A 798 -20.82 -47.14 -27.33
N ARG A 799 -19.83 -47.97 -27.03
CA ARG A 799 -18.48 -47.52 -26.68
C ARG A 799 -17.54 -47.84 -27.82
N ASP A 800 -16.79 -46.84 -28.26
CA ASP A 800 -15.73 -46.98 -29.26
C ASP A 800 -14.42 -46.53 -28.61
N ALA A 801 -13.36 -47.32 -28.70
CA ALA A 801 -12.10 -47.01 -28.03
C ALA A 801 -10.92 -47.20 -29.01
N PRO A 802 -9.86 -46.38 -28.91
CA PRO A 802 -8.65 -46.53 -29.72
C PRO A 802 -8.05 -47.95 -29.59
N LYS A 803 -7.94 -48.68 -30.71
CA LYS A 803 -7.42 -50.06 -30.72
C LYS A 803 -5.89 -50.13 -30.57
N GLN A 804 -5.16 -49.15 -31.08
CA GLN A 804 -3.69 -49.13 -31.15
C GLN A 804 -3.13 -47.73 -30.82
N GLY A 805 -3.42 -47.22 -29.62
CA GLY A 805 -3.01 -45.88 -29.20
C GLY A 805 -3.70 -45.50 -27.90
N LYS A 806 -3.23 -44.45 -27.24
CA LYS A 806 -3.83 -43.96 -26.00
C LYS A 806 -5.11 -43.17 -26.28
N ASP A 807 -5.06 -42.28 -27.27
CA ASP A 807 -6.15 -41.38 -27.66
C ASP A 807 -6.43 -41.44 -29.18
N TRP A 808 -7.50 -40.79 -29.64
CA TRP A 808 -7.88 -40.81 -31.06
C TRP A 808 -6.93 -40.01 -31.94
N ASN A 809 -6.25 -39.02 -31.38
CA ASN A 809 -5.29 -38.22 -32.13
C ASN A 809 -3.98 -38.98 -32.40
N GLU A 810 -3.54 -39.85 -31.50
CA GLU A 810 -2.44 -40.79 -31.74
C GLU A 810 -2.76 -41.74 -32.91
N ILE A 811 -3.98 -42.30 -32.95
CA ILE A 811 -4.42 -43.15 -34.08
C ILE A 811 -4.33 -42.39 -35.41
N LEU A 812 -4.80 -41.14 -35.42
CA LEU A 812 -4.75 -40.30 -36.60
C LEU A 812 -3.31 -40.05 -37.08
N GLN A 813 -2.41 -39.73 -36.15
CA GLN A 813 -1.00 -39.49 -36.47
C GLN A 813 -0.33 -40.75 -37.00
N GLN A 814 -0.61 -41.92 -36.42
CA GLN A 814 -0.09 -43.21 -36.92
C GLN A 814 -0.59 -43.52 -38.33
N THR A 815 -1.89 -43.32 -38.59
CA THR A 815 -2.47 -43.56 -39.93
C THR A 815 -1.83 -42.65 -40.97
N ARG A 816 -1.63 -41.37 -40.64
CA ARG A 816 -0.92 -40.42 -41.51
C ARG A 816 0.52 -40.86 -41.77
N GLN A 817 1.23 -41.33 -40.74
CA GLN A 817 2.61 -41.77 -40.90
C GLN A 817 2.71 -43.01 -41.80
N GLN A 818 1.78 -43.97 -41.64
CA GLN A 818 1.67 -45.14 -42.51
C GLN A 818 1.39 -44.76 -43.97
N GLU A 819 0.50 -43.81 -44.21
CA GLU A 819 0.24 -43.27 -45.56
C GLU A 819 1.48 -42.60 -46.17
N ILE A 820 2.22 -41.82 -45.39
CA ILE A 820 3.46 -41.18 -45.84
C ILE A 820 4.52 -42.24 -46.18
N THR A 821 4.72 -43.23 -45.31
CA THR A 821 5.68 -44.32 -45.53
C THR A 821 5.31 -45.14 -46.77
N ARG A 822 4.02 -45.48 -46.93
CA ARG A 822 3.51 -46.19 -48.11
C ARG A 822 3.72 -45.37 -49.40
N ASN A 823 3.34 -44.10 -49.40
CA ASN A 823 3.55 -43.22 -50.55
C ASN A 823 5.05 -42.99 -50.87
N THR A 824 5.93 -43.07 -49.88
CA THR A 824 7.37 -42.96 -50.07
C THR A 824 7.96 -44.26 -50.64
N GLN A 825 7.46 -45.42 -50.21
CA GLN A 825 7.81 -46.73 -50.76
C GLN A 825 7.30 -46.89 -52.21
N ASP A 826 6.06 -46.51 -52.49
CA ASP A 826 5.50 -46.55 -53.85
C ASP A 826 6.26 -45.60 -54.80
N LYS A 827 6.72 -44.44 -54.30
CA LYS A 827 7.61 -43.55 -55.05
C LYS A 827 9.02 -44.10 -55.24
N SER A 828 9.58 -44.89 -54.31
CA SER A 828 10.92 -45.47 -54.48
C SER A 828 10.91 -46.65 -55.46
N TRP A 829 9.81 -47.40 -55.56
CA TRP A 829 9.63 -48.47 -56.55
C TRP A 829 9.38 -47.95 -57.97
N GLY A 830 8.87 -46.72 -58.13
CA GLY A 830 8.68 -46.07 -59.43
C GLY A 830 9.96 -45.59 -60.13
N TRP A 831 11.13 -45.63 -59.48
CA TRP A 831 12.44 -45.32 -60.09
C TRP A 831 13.28 -46.57 -60.39
N SER A 832 12.70 -47.77 -60.22
CA SER A 832 13.34 -49.06 -60.50
C SER A 832 12.60 -49.85 -61.58
N LEU A 833 12.09 -49.15 -62.60
CA LEU A 833 11.54 -49.71 -63.83
C LEU A 833 12.11 -49.00 -65.05
#